data_AF-A0A2N2BVM7-F1
#
_entry.id   AF-A0A2N2BVM7-F1
#
_cell.length_a   1.000
_cell.length_b   1.000
_cell.length_c   1.000
_cell.angle_alpha   90.00
_cell.angle_beta   90.00
_cell.angle_gamma   90.00
#
_symmetry.space_group_name_H-M   'P 1'
#
loop_
_entity.id
_entity.type
_entity.pdbx_description
1 polymer ?
#
loop_
_entity_poly.entity_id
_entity_poly.type
_entity_poly.pdbx_seq_one_letter_code
_entity_poly.pdbx_strand_id
1 'polypeptide(L)'
;MIAVASSDSVLKKGCSQMKKRFKHRVSLILFGLVCLLVLPQSVWADDTAPTTAPLNPAFVQYLADREAGTLTTSTADGYGLGYMPPPVVRVEAPVDASLDTAASFPASYDLRSLGRVTDVRHQGTYNVCWAFASLASLESTLKPTATVDLSENNLRWNHGFDSGPEDPGNADMAMAYLTRWSGPVSESSDPYGSSKKIGLAPVYHVQQAENLPKSATAIKQALMDSGAVYTSIYASSTNSSSYYNADAAALYYNGSNPTDHAVTIVGWDDNFDRSLFPLTAPGNGAWIIKNSWGPNWGDGGYFYLSYYDTHAGEAATVFNNAEATSNYGRIYQYDPLGNTGSRGYTTADGSAWGANIFTAAASENLTAIATYSMSANTTAEISIYTDVAADNPSSGQLRATQTANFAYGGYYTVALNTPVSLTANQKFAVVIKYTTPNNEYQIPTERAVANYSSSASANGGESFTRGTGSDIWYDSGYYDNESVCIKAFTGGQSVATLTGIEITSPANKLSYQIGESLDLSGLVVTGRYSDGSTRTETLTAANVSGFDTTTAGTKTLTITVGGKTTSYTITVKSAATGGVDVYYRTHIQNVGWQYDCKNGEVSGTSGYGYRLEAIQIQLVQSDYDLGIAYRTHIQNIGWAPWHYDKEISGTSGLGLRLEAIEIKLVGADADKFDVYYRVHCQNIGWMGWGKNGQMAGTSGYGYRLEAIQIEVVPKGTNFSVDANEPAYLETN
;
A
#
# COMPACT_ATOMS: atom_id res chain seq x y z
N MET A 1 -91.43 42.03 -36.51
CA MET A 1 -91.79 43.47 -36.50
C MET A 1 -91.64 43.97 -35.07
N ILE A 2 -90.94 45.11 -34.90
CA ILE A 2 -90.89 46.00 -33.71
C ILE A 2 -90.02 45.45 -32.55
N ALA A 3 -88.73 45.81 -32.37
CA ALA A 3 -88.09 47.11 -32.00
C ALA A 3 -88.46 47.58 -30.57
N VAL A 4 -87.61 48.10 -29.67
CA VAL A 4 -86.18 48.50 -29.62
C VAL A 4 -85.83 48.87 -28.14
N ALA A 5 -84.53 48.95 -27.82
CA ALA A 5 -83.83 49.69 -26.73
C ALA A 5 -83.43 48.91 -25.48
N SER A 6 -82.20 48.98 -24.92
CA SER A 6 -80.88 49.55 -25.25
C SER A 6 -79.93 49.08 -24.13
N SER A 7 -78.92 48.24 -24.40
CA SER A 7 -77.47 48.53 -24.40
C SER A 7 -76.88 49.34 -23.21
N ASP A 8 -75.80 48.79 -22.66
CA ASP A 8 -74.69 49.44 -21.90
C ASP A 8 -74.56 49.39 -20.37
N SER A 9 -75.43 48.71 -19.61
CA SER A 9 -75.22 48.57 -18.15
C SER A 9 -74.87 47.16 -17.64
N VAL A 10 -75.01 46.12 -18.48
CA VAL A 10 -74.81 44.72 -18.07
C VAL A 10 -73.39 44.18 -18.38
N LEU A 11 -72.67 44.79 -19.32
CA LEU A 11 -71.31 44.37 -19.71
C LEU A 11 -70.18 44.81 -18.75
N LYS A 12 -70.43 45.77 -17.84
CA LYS A 12 -69.41 46.26 -16.89
C LYS A 12 -69.34 45.49 -15.56
N LYS A 13 -70.37 44.72 -15.18
CA LYS A 13 -70.36 43.92 -13.94
C LYS A 13 -69.81 42.50 -14.11
N GLY A 14 -69.88 41.91 -15.31
CA GLY A 14 -69.28 40.60 -15.61
C GLY A 14 -67.75 40.62 -15.75
N CYS A 15 -67.18 41.72 -16.26
CA CYS A 15 -65.73 41.86 -16.48
C CYS A 15 -64.94 42.09 -15.16
N SER A 16 -65.58 42.66 -14.13
CA SER A 16 -64.97 42.91 -12.82
C SER A 16 -64.81 41.65 -11.97
N GLN A 17 -65.79 40.72 -12.01
CA GLN A 17 -65.68 39.44 -11.29
C GLN A 17 -64.71 38.45 -11.96
N MET A 18 -64.55 38.50 -13.29
CA MET A 18 -63.56 37.68 -14.01
C MET A 18 -62.12 38.15 -13.74
N LYS A 19 -61.86 39.46 -13.65
CA LYS A 19 -60.54 40.01 -13.33
C LYS A 19 -60.09 39.72 -11.88
N LYS A 20 -61.00 39.66 -10.91
CA LYS A 20 -60.66 39.27 -9.52
C LYS A 20 -60.38 37.77 -9.39
N ARG A 21 -61.08 36.90 -10.12
CA ARG A 21 -60.81 35.45 -10.14
C ARG A 21 -59.55 35.08 -10.94
N PHE A 22 -59.19 35.86 -11.96
CA PHE A 22 -57.91 35.71 -12.68
C PHE A 22 -56.71 36.17 -11.82
N LYS A 23 -56.81 37.29 -11.10
CA LYS A 23 -55.72 37.75 -10.20
C LYS A 23 -55.48 36.82 -9.00
N HIS A 24 -56.49 36.17 -8.45
CA HIS A 24 -56.29 35.19 -7.36
C HIS A 24 -55.70 33.85 -7.84
N ARG A 25 -55.98 33.42 -9.09
CA ARG A 25 -55.36 32.23 -9.67
C ARG A 25 -53.94 32.48 -10.23
N VAL A 26 -53.65 33.71 -10.66
CA VAL A 26 -52.28 34.11 -11.06
C VAL A 26 -51.39 34.37 -9.85
N SER A 27 -51.91 34.85 -8.70
CA SER A 27 -51.11 34.94 -7.47
C SER A 27 -50.77 33.57 -6.86
N LEU A 28 -51.62 32.54 -6.99
CA LEU A 28 -51.28 31.18 -6.55
C LEU A 28 -50.26 30.49 -7.48
N ILE A 29 -50.22 30.86 -8.76
CA ILE A 29 -49.22 30.36 -9.71
C ILE A 29 -47.90 31.16 -9.61
N LEU A 30 -47.93 32.46 -9.26
CA LEU A 30 -46.71 33.24 -9.01
C LEU A 30 -46.09 33.02 -7.63
N PHE A 31 -46.86 32.65 -6.59
CA PHE A 31 -46.27 32.23 -5.31
C PHE A 31 -45.72 30.79 -5.36
N GLY A 32 -46.19 29.97 -6.31
CA GLY A 32 -45.59 28.68 -6.66
C GLY A 32 -44.35 28.78 -7.54
N LEU A 33 -44.25 29.79 -8.43
CA LEU A 33 -43.07 29.98 -9.29
C LEU A 33 -41.96 30.88 -8.69
N VAL A 34 -42.23 31.66 -7.65
CA VAL A 34 -41.20 32.49 -6.97
C VAL A 34 -40.59 31.78 -5.74
N CYS A 35 -41.09 30.60 -5.37
CA CYS A 35 -40.34 29.65 -4.53
C CYS A 35 -39.46 28.69 -5.36
N LEU A 36 -39.33 28.92 -6.68
CA LEU A 36 -38.58 28.09 -7.62
C LEU A 36 -37.33 28.78 -8.20
N LEU A 37 -36.99 29.97 -7.71
CA LEU A 37 -35.79 30.71 -8.12
C LEU A 37 -35.17 31.37 -6.88
N VAL A 38 -33.89 31.08 -6.63
CA VAL A 38 -33.09 31.35 -5.41
C VAL A 38 -33.27 30.32 -4.28
N LEU A 39 -33.17 29.03 -4.64
CA LEU A 39 -32.32 28.15 -3.85
C LEU A 39 -30.93 28.21 -4.52
N PRO A 40 -29.82 28.35 -3.78
CA PRO A 40 -28.51 28.11 -4.38
C PRO A 40 -28.55 26.71 -5.01
N GLN A 41 -28.05 26.55 -6.24
CA GLN A 41 -27.86 25.23 -6.86
C GLN A 41 -26.74 24.42 -6.20
N SER A 42 -26.65 24.48 -4.88
CA SER A 42 -25.80 23.63 -4.07
C SER A 42 -26.69 22.93 -3.05
N VAL A 43 -26.46 21.62 -2.89
CA VAL A 43 -27.13 20.70 -1.95
C VAL A 43 -28.43 20.07 -2.46
N TRP A 44 -28.36 19.27 -3.53
CA TRP A 44 -28.89 17.88 -3.64
C TRP A 44 -28.14 17.16 -4.79
N ALA A 45 -26.82 17.32 -4.86
CA ALA A 45 -26.03 16.24 -5.44
C ALA A 45 -26.14 15.11 -4.42
N ASP A 46 -26.67 13.97 -4.85
CA ASP A 46 -26.63 12.75 -4.05
C ASP A 46 -25.17 12.34 -3.97
N ASP A 47 -24.41 12.90 -3.01
CA ASP A 47 -22.98 12.65 -2.74
C ASP A 47 -22.73 11.18 -2.30
N THR A 48 -23.68 10.26 -2.55
CA THR A 48 -23.65 8.86 -2.12
C THR A 48 -23.60 7.85 -3.27
N ALA A 49 -23.83 8.25 -4.52
CA ALA A 49 -23.76 7.33 -5.66
C ALA A 49 -22.30 7.09 -6.11
N PRO A 50 -21.89 5.83 -6.36
CA PRO A 50 -20.56 5.54 -6.89
C PRO A 50 -20.40 6.09 -8.32
N THR A 51 -19.17 6.43 -8.70
CA THR A 51 -18.82 6.68 -10.10
C THR A 51 -18.19 5.43 -10.72
N THR A 52 -18.45 5.21 -12.01
CA THR A 52 -17.87 4.07 -12.73
C THR A 52 -16.61 4.50 -13.48
N ALA A 53 -15.58 3.65 -13.45
CA ALA A 53 -14.36 3.90 -14.20
C ALA A 53 -14.63 3.94 -15.72
N PRO A 54 -13.98 4.87 -16.46
CA PRO A 54 -14.02 4.86 -17.92
C PRO A 54 -13.35 3.60 -18.47
N LEU A 55 -13.73 3.20 -19.68
CA LEU A 55 -13.04 2.12 -20.39
C LEU A 55 -11.61 2.53 -20.74
N ASN A 56 -10.72 1.54 -20.77
CA ASN A 56 -9.36 1.70 -21.24
C ASN A 56 -9.33 2.30 -22.66
N PRO A 57 -8.70 3.47 -22.89
CA PRO A 57 -8.60 4.07 -24.21
C PRO A 57 -7.98 3.15 -25.27
N ALA A 58 -7.01 2.31 -24.88
CA ALA A 58 -6.39 1.34 -25.79
C ALA A 58 -7.39 0.27 -26.26
N PHE A 59 -8.30 -0.17 -25.37
CA PHE A 59 -9.37 -1.10 -25.73
C PHE A 59 -10.40 -0.44 -26.65
N VAL A 60 -10.79 0.81 -26.37
CA VAL A 60 -11.70 1.58 -27.22
C VAL A 60 -11.11 1.76 -28.63
N GLN A 61 -9.83 2.13 -28.72
CA GLN A 61 -9.14 2.27 -30.00
C GLN A 61 -9.05 0.94 -30.75
N TYR A 62 -8.71 -0.15 -30.04
CA TYR A 62 -8.66 -1.50 -30.62
C TYR A 62 -10.01 -1.89 -31.24
N LEU A 63 -11.13 -1.63 -30.58
CA LEU A 63 -12.46 -1.93 -31.13
C LEU A 63 -12.76 -1.12 -32.39
N ALA A 64 -12.39 0.16 -32.41
CA ALA A 64 -12.55 1.02 -33.59
C ALA A 64 -11.69 0.53 -34.77
N ASP A 65 -10.45 0.13 -34.52
CA ASP A 65 -9.55 -0.42 -35.55
C ASP A 65 -10.05 -1.78 -36.08
N ARG A 66 -10.62 -2.61 -35.19
CA ARG A 66 -11.25 -3.88 -35.56
C ARG A 66 -12.46 -3.64 -36.46
N GLU A 67 -13.33 -2.70 -36.10
CA GLU A 67 -14.50 -2.33 -36.91
C GLU A 67 -14.09 -1.74 -38.28
N ALA A 68 -13.01 -0.96 -38.31
CA ALA A 68 -12.44 -0.42 -39.54
C ALA A 68 -11.70 -1.46 -40.40
N GLY A 69 -11.43 -2.66 -39.86
CA GLY A 69 -10.65 -3.70 -40.54
C GLY A 69 -9.18 -3.36 -40.73
N THR A 70 -8.61 -2.51 -39.87
CA THR A 70 -7.22 -2.03 -39.97
C THR A 70 -6.23 -2.84 -39.13
N LEU A 71 -6.72 -3.73 -38.26
CA LEU A 71 -5.88 -4.60 -37.45
C LEU A 71 -5.15 -5.63 -38.31
N THR A 72 -3.85 -5.77 -38.07
CA THR A 72 -3.07 -6.89 -38.60
C THR A 72 -3.33 -8.10 -37.71
N THR A 73 -3.88 -9.17 -38.27
CA THR A 73 -4.30 -10.37 -37.53
C THR A 73 -3.36 -11.56 -37.71
N SER A 74 -2.36 -11.45 -38.58
CA SER A 74 -1.36 -12.50 -38.75
C SER A 74 -0.02 -11.96 -39.23
N THR A 75 1.05 -12.69 -38.95
CA THR A 75 2.37 -12.44 -39.53
C THR A 75 2.40 -12.81 -41.02
N ALA A 76 3.48 -12.44 -41.72
CA ALA A 76 3.67 -12.82 -43.12
C ALA A 76 3.73 -14.35 -43.31
N ASP A 77 4.19 -15.06 -42.28
CA ASP A 77 4.26 -16.53 -42.24
C ASP A 77 2.94 -17.19 -41.79
N GLY A 78 1.89 -16.41 -41.54
CA GLY A 78 0.55 -16.90 -41.24
C GLY A 78 0.27 -17.22 -39.77
N TYR A 79 1.14 -16.83 -38.84
CA TYR A 79 0.87 -17.00 -37.40
C TYR A 79 -0.12 -15.94 -36.92
N GLY A 80 -1.13 -16.34 -36.14
CA GLY A 80 -2.15 -15.42 -35.62
C GLY A 80 -1.59 -14.40 -34.61
N LEU A 81 -2.11 -13.17 -34.66
CA LEU A 81 -1.78 -12.04 -33.78
C LEU A 81 -3.02 -11.67 -32.98
N GLY A 82 -3.09 -12.18 -31.74
CA GLY A 82 -4.32 -12.28 -30.98
C GLY A 82 -4.36 -11.56 -29.64
N TYR A 83 -3.60 -10.49 -29.47
CA TYR A 83 -3.70 -9.68 -28.27
C TYR A 83 -4.79 -8.59 -28.41
N MET A 84 -5.63 -8.49 -27.38
CA MET A 84 -6.64 -7.43 -27.23
C MET A 84 -6.43 -6.72 -25.88
N PRO A 85 -6.20 -5.40 -25.83
CA PRO A 85 -6.09 -4.68 -24.56
C PRO A 85 -7.32 -4.92 -23.65
N PRO A 86 -7.18 -5.04 -22.32
CA PRO A 86 -8.32 -5.24 -21.44
C PRO A 86 -9.16 -3.95 -21.32
N PRO A 87 -10.48 -4.05 -21.04
CA PRO A 87 -11.36 -2.88 -20.89
C PRO A 87 -11.08 -2.07 -19.62
N VAL A 88 -10.41 -2.67 -18.64
CA VAL A 88 -10.02 -2.04 -17.37
C VAL A 88 -8.62 -1.42 -17.52
N VAL A 89 -8.46 -0.18 -17.05
CA VAL A 89 -7.14 0.47 -17.00
C VAL A 89 -6.32 -0.15 -15.87
N ARG A 90 -5.13 -0.65 -16.20
CA ARG A 90 -4.16 -1.08 -15.18
C ARG A 90 -3.51 0.14 -14.55
N VAL A 91 -3.69 0.32 -13.25
CA VAL A 91 -3.00 1.36 -12.48
C VAL A 91 -1.69 0.76 -11.95
N GLU A 92 -0.61 0.99 -12.68
CA GLU A 92 0.72 0.50 -12.30
C GLU A 92 1.30 1.31 -11.13
N ALA A 93 2.12 0.65 -10.31
CA ALA A 93 2.91 1.34 -9.30
C ALA A 93 3.85 2.37 -9.97
N PRO A 94 4.22 3.47 -9.28
CA PRO A 94 5.28 4.35 -9.75
C PRO A 94 6.55 3.54 -10.06
N VAL A 95 7.00 3.65 -11.30
CA VAL A 95 8.10 2.85 -11.83
C VAL A 95 9.42 3.51 -11.45
N ASP A 96 10.35 2.76 -10.86
CA ASP A 96 11.76 3.11 -11.00
C ASP A 96 12.19 2.70 -12.41
N ALA A 97 12.29 3.69 -13.30
CA ALA A 97 12.64 3.50 -14.70
C ALA A 97 14.12 3.17 -14.91
N SER A 98 14.91 3.10 -13.83
CA SER A 98 16.29 2.66 -13.95
C SER A 98 16.32 1.19 -14.36
N LEU A 99 17.09 0.89 -15.41
CA LEU A 99 17.58 -0.47 -15.69
C LEU A 99 18.62 -0.90 -14.63
N ASP A 100 18.58 -0.31 -13.42
CA ASP A 100 19.75 -0.19 -12.56
C ASP A 100 20.33 -1.56 -12.28
N THR A 101 21.62 -1.64 -12.58
CA THR A 101 22.52 -2.75 -12.32
C THR A 101 22.79 -2.89 -10.82
N ALA A 102 21.76 -2.75 -9.98
CA ALA A 102 21.88 -2.90 -8.54
C ALA A 102 22.38 -4.32 -8.24
N ALA A 103 23.35 -4.41 -7.33
CA ALA A 103 24.17 -5.57 -7.02
C ALA A 103 23.42 -6.82 -6.48
N SER A 104 22.11 -6.96 -6.71
CA SER A 104 21.24 -8.01 -6.19
C SER A 104 20.82 -9.08 -7.21
N PHE A 105 20.78 -8.80 -8.52
CA PHE A 105 20.38 -9.79 -9.54
C PHE A 105 21.58 -10.36 -10.31
N PRO A 106 21.55 -11.65 -10.71
CA PRO A 106 22.56 -12.20 -11.60
C PRO A 106 22.47 -11.52 -12.98
N ALA A 107 23.61 -11.39 -13.66
CA ALA A 107 23.69 -10.79 -15.00
C ALA A 107 22.89 -11.56 -16.06
N SER A 108 22.58 -12.83 -15.82
CA SER A 108 21.64 -13.62 -16.63
C SER A 108 20.88 -14.60 -15.75
N TYR A 109 19.67 -14.94 -16.19
CA TYR A 109 18.82 -15.94 -15.57
C TYR A 109 17.95 -16.56 -16.64
N ASP A 110 17.85 -17.89 -16.68
CA ASP A 110 17.18 -18.60 -17.76
C ASP A 110 16.38 -19.79 -17.23
N LEU A 111 15.05 -19.68 -17.23
CA LEU A 111 14.15 -20.74 -16.76
C LEU A 111 14.23 -22.01 -17.62
N ARG A 112 14.73 -21.94 -18.87
CA ARG A 112 15.00 -23.12 -19.71
C ARG A 112 16.06 -24.00 -19.06
N SER A 113 17.18 -23.39 -18.65
CA SER A 113 18.29 -24.08 -17.99
C SER A 113 17.89 -24.70 -16.64
N LEU A 114 16.86 -24.12 -15.99
CA LEU A 114 16.32 -24.59 -14.72
C LEU A 114 15.20 -25.62 -14.87
N GLY A 115 14.83 -25.99 -16.11
CA GLY A 115 13.73 -26.94 -16.36
C GLY A 115 12.34 -26.39 -16.00
N ARG A 116 12.19 -25.07 -15.88
CA ARG A 116 10.97 -24.39 -15.41
C ARG A 116 10.07 -23.90 -16.56
N VAL A 117 10.25 -24.41 -17.78
CA VAL A 117 9.38 -24.11 -18.94
C VAL A 117 9.01 -25.39 -19.66
N THR A 118 7.79 -25.46 -20.19
CA THR A 118 7.32 -26.52 -21.12
C THR A 118 7.90 -26.33 -22.52
N ASP A 119 7.75 -27.36 -23.35
CA ASP A 119 8.12 -27.30 -24.76
C ASP A 119 7.38 -26.14 -25.47
N VAL A 120 7.98 -25.63 -26.54
CA VAL A 120 7.35 -24.58 -27.35
C VAL A 120 6.23 -25.17 -28.19
N ARG A 121 5.02 -24.64 -28.02
CA ARG A 121 3.80 -25.06 -28.72
C ARG A 121 3.52 -24.17 -29.93
N HIS A 122 2.55 -24.60 -30.73
CA HIS A 122 2.24 -23.98 -32.02
C HIS A 122 0.74 -23.61 -32.10
N GLN A 123 0.44 -22.33 -31.96
CA GLN A 123 -0.94 -21.82 -32.02
C GLN A 123 -1.56 -21.89 -33.42
N GLY A 124 -0.73 -21.88 -34.48
CA GLY A 124 -1.19 -21.85 -35.86
C GLY A 124 -1.71 -20.48 -36.29
N THR A 125 -2.74 -20.49 -37.13
CA THR A 125 -3.38 -19.29 -37.69
C THR A 125 -4.38 -18.64 -36.73
N TYR A 126 -4.61 -19.24 -35.56
CA TYR A 126 -5.59 -18.76 -34.58
C TYR A 126 -5.02 -17.62 -33.73
N ASN A 127 -5.88 -16.67 -33.36
CA ASN A 127 -5.51 -15.48 -32.59
C ASN A 127 -5.55 -15.74 -31.07
N VAL A 128 -4.89 -16.82 -30.63
CA VAL A 128 -5.01 -17.34 -29.25
C VAL A 128 -3.70 -17.30 -28.46
N CYS A 129 -2.73 -16.50 -28.89
CA CYS A 129 -1.45 -16.30 -28.20
C CYS A 129 -1.61 -15.97 -26.70
N TRP A 130 -2.68 -15.26 -26.34
CA TRP A 130 -3.01 -14.90 -24.97
C TRP A 130 -3.23 -16.13 -24.06
N ALA A 131 -3.82 -17.21 -24.59
CA ALA A 131 -4.05 -18.45 -23.87
C ALA A 131 -2.71 -19.18 -23.61
N PHE A 132 -1.87 -19.29 -24.65
CA PHE A 132 -0.53 -19.89 -24.56
C PHE A 132 0.35 -19.14 -23.56
N ALA A 133 0.41 -17.81 -23.65
CA ALA A 133 1.26 -17.02 -22.76
C ALA A 133 0.82 -17.11 -21.29
N SER A 134 -0.50 -17.15 -21.05
CA SER A 134 -1.07 -17.26 -19.70
C SER A 134 -0.80 -18.63 -19.07
N LEU A 135 -1.03 -19.71 -19.83
CA LEU A 135 -0.75 -21.06 -19.34
C LEU A 135 0.74 -21.33 -19.21
N ALA A 136 1.60 -20.81 -20.10
CA ALA A 136 3.05 -20.93 -19.97
C ALA A 136 3.58 -20.25 -18.69
N SER A 137 3.00 -19.11 -18.30
CA SER A 137 3.29 -18.48 -17.00
C SER A 137 2.91 -19.42 -15.84
N LEU A 138 1.67 -19.91 -15.82
CA LEU A 138 1.17 -20.82 -14.79
C LEU A 138 1.94 -22.15 -14.70
N GLU A 139 2.27 -22.75 -15.84
CA GLU A 139 3.06 -23.99 -15.89
C GLU A 139 4.45 -23.78 -15.27
N SER A 140 5.06 -22.62 -15.51
CA SER A 140 6.38 -22.31 -14.99
C SER A 140 6.43 -22.24 -13.47
N THR A 141 5.35 -21.80 -12.83
CA THR A 141 5.24 -21.74 -11.36
C THR A 141 5.03 -23.11 -10.74
N LEU A 142 4.35 -24.03 -11.44
CA LEU A 142 4.09 -25.39 -10.98
C LEU A 142 5.25 -26.36 -11.21
N LYS A 143 6.07 -26.13 -12.24
CA LYS A 143 7.15 -27.05 -12.66
C LYS A 143 8.18 -27.46 -11.61
N PRO A 144 8.55 -26.62 -10.62
CA PRO A 144 9.43 -27.05 -9.54
C PRO A 144 8.89 -28.23 -8.71
N THR A 145 7.57 -28.45 -8.70
CA THR A 145 6.92 -29.45 -7.84
C THR A 145 6.04 -30.45 -8.58
N ALA A 146 5.72 -30.21 -9.85
CA ALA A 146 4.82 -31.05 -10.63
C ALA A 146 5.24 -31.16 -12.10
N THR A 147 4.91 -32.30 -12.72
CA THR A 147 4.89 -32.42 -14.18
C THR A 147 3.58 -31.85 -14.69
N VAL A 148 3.64 -30.71 -15.36
CA VAL A 148 2.46 -29.98 -15.82
C VAL A 148 2.50 -29.76 -17.32
N ASP A 149 1.31 -29.93 -17.89
CA ASP A 149 1.00 -29.70 -19.29
C ASP A 149 -0.49 -29.35 -19.39
N LEU A 150 -0.79 -28.07 -19.62
CA LEU A 150 -2.12 -27.48 -19.55
C LEU A 150 -2.71 -27.21 -20.94
N SER A 151 -4.03 -27.25 -21.05
CA SER A 151 -4.76 -27.16 -22.31
C SER A 151 -5.15 -25.73 -22.67
N GLU A 152 -4.45 -25.15 -23.65
CA GLU A 152 -4.90 -23.92 -24.28
C GLU A 152 -6.23 -24.11 -25.03
N ASN A 153 -6.50 -25.33 -25.53
CA ASN A 153 -7.74 -25.66 -26.21
C ASN A 153 -8.95 -25.45 -25.28
N ASN A 154 -8.83 -25.89 -24.03
CA ASN A 154 -9.94 -25.76 -23.10
C ASN A 154 -10.21 -24.30 -22.74
N LEU A 155 -9.14 -23.54 -22.47
CA LEU A 155 -9.23 -22.11 -22.15
C LEU A 155 -9.86 -21.33 -23.31
N ARG A 156 -9.36 -21.46 -24.54
CA ARG A 156 -9.90 -20.72 -25.70
C ARG A 156 -11.36 -21.04 -26.00
N TRP A 157 -11.84 -22.25 -25.70
CA TRP A 157 -13.24 -22.63 -25.94
C TRP A 157 -14.21 -22.25 -24.82
N ASN A 158 -13.72 -22.10 -23.59
CA ASN A 158 -14.55 -22.06 -22.38
C ASN A 158 -14.30 -20.82 -21.50
N HIS A 159 -13.60 -19.80 -21.98
CA HIS A 159 -13.39 -18.54 -21.24
C HIS A 159 -14.68 -17.73 -21.02
N GLY A 160 -15.72 -17.90 -21.84
CA GLY A 160 -17.08 -17.37 -21.59
C GLY A 160 -17.30 -15.89 -21.93
N PHE A 161 -16.30 -15.22 -22.50
CA PHE A 161 -16.38 -13.85 -23.02
C PHE A 161 -16.96 -13.86 -24.45
N ASP A 162 -17.24 -12.68 -25.01
CA ASP A 162 -17.86 -12.50 -26.33
C ASP A 162 -16.99 -13.06 -27.48
N SER A 163 -15.66 -13.03 -27.32
CA SER A 163 -14.71 -13.59 -28.29
C SER A 163 -14.97 -15.08 -28.54
N GLY A 164 -14.87 -15.50 -29.80
CA GLY A 164 -14.85 -16.91 -30.18
C GLY A 164 -13.51 -17.61 -29.89
N PRO A 165 -13.44 -18.92 -30.13
CA PRO A 165 -12.28 -19.78 -29.82
C PRO A 165 -11.04 -19.52 -30.67
N GLU A 166 -11.17 -18.72 -31.73
CA GLU A 166 -10.09 -18.34 -32.64
C GLU A 166 -9.82 -16.83 -32.58
N ASP A 167 -10.57 -16.10 -31.74
CA ASP A 167 -10.53 -14.66 -31.64
C ASP A 167 -9.49 -14.18 -30.60
N PRO A 168 -9.04 -12.92 -30.73
CA PRO A 168 -8.13 -12.28 -29.78
C PRO A 168 -8.65 -12.25 -28.33
N GLY A 169 -7.71 -12.14 -27.40
CA GLY A 169 -7.97 -12.08 -25.97
C GLY A 169 -6.79 -11.53 -25.17
N ASN A 170 -6.84 -11.70 -23.84
CA ASN A 170 -5.83 -11.20 -22.92
C ASN A 170 -5.72 -12.01 -21.62
N ALA A 171 -4.75 -11.63 -20.78
CA ALA A 171 -4.51 -12.25 -19.48
C ALA A 171 -5.72 -12.16 -18.53
N ASP A 172 -6.54 -11.12 -18.59
CA ASP A 172 -7.68 -10.94 -17.68
C ASP A 172 -8.79 -11.97 -18.00
N MET A 173 -8.97 -12.32 -19.27
CA MET A 173 -9.86 -13.41 -19.70
C MET A 173 -9.38 -14.77 -19.18
N ALA A 174 -8.08 -15.03 -19.27
CA ALA A 174 -7.47 -16.24 -18.72
C ALA A 174 -7.62 -16.27 -17.19
N MET A 175 -7.37 -15.14 -16.52
CA MET A 175 -7.50 -14.99 -15.08
C MET A 175 -8.92 -15.35 -14.62
N ALA A 176 -9.96 -14.78 -15.22
CA ALA A 176 -11.35 -15.10 -14.87
C ALA A 176 -11.68 -16.58 -15.05
N TYR A 177 -11.26 -17.20 -16.15
CA TYR A 177 -11.47 -18.63 -16.40
C TYR A 177 -10.78 -19.52 -15.34
N LEU A 178 -9.54 -19.19 -14.98
CA LEU A 178 -8.74 -19.94 -14.01
C LEU A 178 -9.28 -19.78 -12.58
N THR A 179 -9.65 -18.55 -12.18
CA THR A 179 -10.02 -18.23 -10.79
C THR A 179 -11.47 -18.54 -10.45
N ARG A 180 -12.35 -18.72 -11.45
CA ARG A 180 -13.71 -19.25 -11.26
C ARG A 180 -13.80 -20.77 -11.27
N TRP A 181 -12.65 -21.46 -11.35
CA TRP A 181 -12.50 -22.92 -11.43
C TRP A 181 -13.11 -23.56 -12.69
N SER A 182 -13.07 -22.87 -13.83
CA SER A 182 -13.35 -23.50 -15.12
C SER A 182 -12.14 -24.24 -15.70
N GLY A 183 -10.95 -24.02 -15.12
CA GLY A 183 -9.70 -24.68 -15.45
C GLY A 183 -8.58 -24.36 -14.44
N PRO A 184 -7.31 -24.66 -14.77
CA PRO A 184 -6.86 -25.21 -16.05
C PRO A 184 -7.19 -26.70 -16.18
N VAL A 185 -7.32 -27.18 -17.40
CA VAL A 185 -7.47 -28.61 -17.75
C VAL A 185 -6.14 -29.11 -18.32
N SER A 186 -5.80 -30.39 -18.13
CA SER A 186 -4.60 -30.98 -18.73
C SER A 186 -4.70 -31.07 -20.25
N GLU A 187 -3.60 -30.84 -20.99
CA GLU A 187 -3.54 -31.00 -22.45
C GLU A 187 -3.99 -32.40 -22.90
N SER A 188 -3.60 -33.45 -22.18
CA SER A 188 -3.98 -34.83 -22.51
C SER A 188 -5.49 -35.08 -22.49
N SER A 189 -6.24 -34.31 -21.70
CA SER A 189 -7.71 -34.40 -21.62
C SER A 189 -8.39 -33.59 -22.73
N ASP A 190 -7.80 -32.46 -23.14
CA ASP A 190 -8.31 -31.58 -24.17
C ASP A 190 -7.20 -31.09 -25.11
N PRO A 191 -6.72 -31.95 -26.04
CA PRO A 191 -5.58 -31.60 -26.88
C PRO A 191 -5.86 -30.41 -27.80
N TYR A 192 -4.82 -29.62 -28.07
CA TYR A 192 -4.87 -28.50 -28.99
C TYR A 192 -5.34 -28.90 -30.39
N GLY A 193 -6.25 -28.11 -30.95
CA GLY A 193 -6.89 -28.38 -32.24
C GLY A 193 -8.10 -29.31 -32.17
N SER A 194 -8.45 -29.87 -31.01
CA SER A 194 -9.66 -30.66 -30.87
C SER A 194 -10.93 -29.80 -30.76
N SER A 195 -12.09 -30.39 -31.09
CA SER A 195 -13.40 -29.73 -30.98
C SER A 195 -13.72 -29.38 -29.53
N LYS A 196 -14.55 -28.33 -29.30
CA LYS A 196 -14.98 -27.90 -27.97
C LYS A 196 -15.39 -29.06 -27.06
N LYS A 197 -14.75 -29.15 -25.89
CA LYS A 197 -15.17 -29.99 -24.78
C LYS A 197 -15.64 -29.11 -23.63
N ILE A 198 -16.75 -29.52 -22.99
CA ILE A 198 -17.35 -28.83 -21.85
C ILE A 198 -17.36 -29.76 -20.63
N GLY A 199 -17.30 -29.19 -19.43
CA GLY A 199 -17.42 -29.94 -18.17
C GLY A 199 -16.21 -30.80 -17.80
N LEU A 200 -15.04 -30.56 -18.40
CA LEU A 200 -13.80 -31.17 -17.93
C LEU A 200 -13.39 -30.55 -16.60
N ALA A 201 -12.97 -31.39 -15.66
CA ALA A 201 -12.59 -30.95 -14.33
C ALA A 201 -11.25 -30.19 -14.38
N PRO A 202 -11.11 -29.08 -13.64
CA PRO A 202 -9.82 -28.43 -13.47
C PRO A 202 -8.85 -29.37 -12.74
N VAL A 203 -7.55 -29.25 -13.04
CA VAL A 203 -6.47 -29.99 -12.36
C VAL A 203 -5.82 -29.17 -11.24
N TYR A 204 -5.99 -27.85 -11.25
CA TYR A 204 -5.54 -26.94 -10.21
C TYR A 204 -6.58 -25.83 -9.95
N HIS A 205 -6.53 -25.22 -8.77
CA HIS A 205 -7.22 -23.98 -8.47
C HIS A 205 -6.19 -22.85 -8.32
N VAL A 206 -6.21 -21.88 -9.23
CA VAL A 206 -5.31 -20.70 -9.17
C VAL A 206 -5.74 -19.79 -8.03
N GLN A 207 -4.83 -19.50 -7.10
CA GLN A 207 -5.12 -18.68 -5.92
C GLN A 207 -4.71 -17.21 -6.09
N GLN A 208 -3.77 -16.92 -7.01
CA GLN A 208 -3.22 -15.57 -7.16
C GLN A 208 -2.84 -15.29 -8.62
N ALA A 209 -3.09 -14.07 -9.08
CA ALA A 209 -2.54 -13.59 -10.34
C ALA A 209 -2.25 -12.10 -10.24
N GLU A 210 -1.03 -11.68 -10.58
CA GLU A 210 -0.52 -10.34 -10.27
C GLU A 210 -0.15 -9.59 -11.54
N ASN A 211 -0.63 -8.35 -11.65
CA ASN A 211 -0.28 -7.41 -12.69
C ASN A 211 0.92 -6.58 -12.23
N LEU A 212 2.09 -6.90 -12.78
CA LEU A 212 3.34 -6.25 -12.43
C LEU A 212 3.44 -4.88 -13.15
N PRO A 213 4.13 -3.90 -12.56
CA PRO A 213 4.50 -2.69 -13.27
C PRO A 213 5.46 -3.02 -14.41
N LYS A 214 5.49 -2.17 -15.44
CA LYS A 214 6.47 -2.21 -16.53
C LYS A 214 7.87 -1.81 -16.03
N SER A 215 8.47 -2.68 -15.22
CA SER A 215 9.74 -2.49 -14.52
C SER A 215 10.62 -3.72 -14.65
N ALA A 216 11.87 -3.52 -15.11
CA ALA A 216 12.82 -4.61 -15.21
C ALA A 216 13.08 -5.29 -13.85
N THR A 217 13.16 -4.50 -12.77
CA THR A 217 13.34 -5.01 -11.41
C THR A 217 12.17 -5.90 -10.98
N ALA A 218 10.93 -5.46 -11.16
CA ALA A 218 9.75 -6.24 -10.80
C ALA A 218 9.65 -7.55 -11.59
N ILE A 219 9.94 -7.49 -12.90
CA ILE A 219 9.90 -8.66 -13.79
C ILE A 219 11.02 -9.65 -13.44
N LYS A 220 12.27 -9.19 -13.23
CA LYS A 220 13.39 -10.04 -12.80
C LYS A 220 13.10 -10.73 -11.47
N GLN A 221 12.57 -10.00 -10.51
CA GLN A 221 12.19 -10.55 -9.21
C GLN A 221 11.12 -11.64 -9.36
N ALA A 222 10.05 -11.36 -10.13
CA ALA A 222 8.98 -12.33 -10.38
C ALA A 222 9.46 -13.61 -11.09
N LEU A 223 10.41 -13.48 -12.03
CA LEU A 223 11.03 -14.63 -12.70
C LEU A 223 11.77 -15.54 -11.72
N MET A 224 12.48 -14.93 -10.74
CA MET A 224 13.22 -15.68 -9.73
C MET A 224 12.28 -16.34 -8.71
N ASP A 225 11.33 -15.58 -8.17
CA ASP A 225 10.44 -16.02 -7.09
C ASP A 225 9.40 -17.02 -7.58
N SER A 226 8.74 -16.71 -8.70
CA SER A 226 7.55 -17.43 -9.15
C SER A 226 7.80 -18.24 -10.41
N GLY A 227 8.33 -17.62 -11.46
CA GLY A 227 8.52 -18.24 -12.77
C GLY A 227 8.16 -17.31 -13.92
N ALA A 228 7.85 -17.88 -15.08
CA ALA A 228 7.67 -17.15 -16.32
C ALA A 228 6.52 -16.10 -16.27
N VAL A 229 6.70 -14.99 -16.97
CA VAL A 229 5.81 -13.80 -16.89
C VAL A 229 5.13 -13.57 -18.25
N TYR A 230 3.81 -13.48 -18.27
CA TYR A 230 3.04 -13.06 -19.45
C TYR A 230 3.40 -11.61 -19.82
N THR A 231 3.55 -11.27 -21.10
CA THR A 231 3.69 -9.89 -21.58
C THR A 231 3.10 -9.73 -22.99
N SER A 232 2.87 -8.50 -23.44
CA SER A 232 2.43 -8.18 -24.80
C SER A 232 3.49 -7.42 -25.59
N ILE A 233 3.59 -7.70 -26.89
CA ILE A 233 4.54 -7.05 -27.80
C ILE A 233 3.86 -6.66 -29.13
N TYR A 234 4.52 -5.85 -29.94
CA TYR A 234 4.15 -5.63 -31.33
C TYR A 234 4.89 -6.61 -32.24
N ALA A 235 4.37 -7.83 -32.37
CA ALA A 235 5.01 -8.92 -33.10
C ALA A 235 4.90 -8.79 -34.62
N SER A 236 3.99 -7.96 -35.17
CA SER A 236 4.04 -7.62 -36.61
C SER A 236 5.39 -7.04 -37.04
N SER A 237 6.16 -6.44 -36.12
CA SER A 237 7.51 -5.95 -36.39
C SER A 237 8.50 -7.07 -36.76
N THR A 238 8.21 -8.34 -36.40
CA THR A 238 9.04 -9.50 -36.79
C THR A 238 9.08 -9.75 -38.30
N ASN A 239 8.09 -9.26 -39.05
CA ASN A 239 8.08 -9.33 -40.52
C ASN A 239 9.06 -8.36 -41.18
N SER A 240 9.67 -7.45 -40.41
CA SER A 240 10.55 -6.41 -40.92
C SER A 240 11.99 -6.68 -40.51
N SER A 241 12.87 -6.81 -41.49
CA SER A 241 14.32 -6.91 -41.26
C SER A 241 14.92 -5.65 -40.61
N SER A 242 14.15 -4.56 -40.51
CA SER A 242 14.55 -3.37 -39.75
C SER A 242 14.41 -3.55 -38.24
N TYR A 243 13.58 -4.48 -37.77
CA TYR A 243 13.31 -4.65 -36.34
C TYR A 243 13.73 -6.03 -35.82
N TYR A 244 13.70 -7.05 -36.67
CA TYR A 244 14.01 -8.43 -36.31
C TYR A 244 15.22 -8.99 -37.06
N ASN A 245 16.19 -9.49 -36.31
CA ASN A 245 17.31 -10.27 -36.83
C ASN A 245 17.01 -11.77 -36.68
N ALA A 246 16.79 -12.46 -37.79
CA ALA A 246 16.48 -13.88 -37.80
C ALA A 246 17.67 -14.76 -37.37
N ASP A 247 18.90 -14.38 -37.69
CA ASP A 247 20.11 -15.17 -37.38
C ASP A 247 20.41 -15.18 -35.89
N ALA A 248 20.13 -14.06 -35.21
CA ALA A 248 20.32 -13.92 -33.75
C ALA A 248 19.02 -14.11 -32.95
N ALA A 249 17.89 -14.37 -33.65
CA ALA A 249 16.54 -14.33 -33.08
C ALA A 249 16.34 -13.10 -32.17
N ALA A 250 16.64 -11.90 -32.65
CA ALA A 250 16.71 -10.69 -31.83
C ALA A 250 15.75 -9.61 -32.35
N LEU A 251 14.81 -9.19 -31.49
CA LEU A 251 13.79 -8.19 -31.77
C LEU A 251 14.02 -6.89 -31.00
N TYR A 252 13.98 -5.76 -31.71
CA TYR A 252 13.90 -4.43 -31.11
C TYR A 252 12.99 -3.53 -31.93
N TYR A 253 11.81 -3.21 -31.38
CA TYR A 253 10.87 -2.25 -31.91
C TYR A 253 10.91 -0.94 -31.10
N ASN A 254 11.06 0.19 -31.79
CA ASN A 254 11.10 1.53 -31.19
C ASN A 254 10.02 2.48 -31.75
N GLY A 255 9.00 1.91 -32.41
CA GLY A 255 7.89 2.68 -32.96
C GLY A 255 6.73 2.84 -31.97
N SER A 256 5.57 3.28 -32.48
CA SER A 256 4.39 3.63 -31.68
C SER A 256 3.16 2.76 -31.95
N ASN A 257 3.24 1.73 -32.81
CA ASN A 257 2.11 0.85 -33.06
C ASN A 257 1.77 0.07 -31.80
N PRO A 258 0.49 -0.18 -31.52
CA PRO A 258 0.06 -0.94 -30.34
C PRO A 258 0.52 -2.39 -30.43
N THR A 259 0.61 -3.05 -29.27
CA THR A 259 0.88 -4.49 -29.19
C THR A 259 -0.22 -5.31 -29.85
N ASP A 260 0.14 -6.41 -30.51
CA ASP A 260 -0.77 -7.30 -31.25
C ASP A 260 -0.58 -8.78 -30.89
N HIS A 261 0.41 -9.11 -30.05
CA HIS A 261 0.74 -10.49 -29.70
C HIS A 261 1.12 -10.63 -28.23
N ALA A 262 0.79 -11.78 -27.65
CA ALA A 262 1.12 -12.14 -26.27
C ALA A 262 2.20 -13.23 -26.24
N VAL A 263 3.20 -13.04 -25.39
CA VAL A 263 4.36 -13.93 -25.26
C VAL A 263 4.73 -14.09 -23.79
N THR A 264 5.70 -14.94 -23.49
CA THR A 264 6.13 -15.17 -22.10
C THR A 264 7.61 -14.83 -21.92
N ILE A 265 7.93 -13.97 -20.98
CA ILE A 265 9.30 -13.72 -20.52
C ILE A 265 9.73 -14.93 -19.69
N VAL A 266 10.84 -15.57 -20.05
CA VAL A 266 11.36 -16.76 -19.39
C VAL A 266 12.77 -16.58 -18.82
N GLY A 267 13.31 -15.36 -18.91
CA GLY A 267 14.65 -15.07 -18.45
C GLY A 267 15.17 -13.75 -18.99
N TRP A 268 16.45 -13.49 -18.73
CA TRP A 268 17.15 -12.33 -19.22
C TRP A 268 18.65 -12.57 -19.37
N ASP A 269 19.28 -11.72 -20.17
CA ASP A 269 20.74 -11.60 -20.27
C ASP A 269 21.10 -10.11 -20.40
N ASP A 270 21.68 -9.54 -19.35
CA ASP A 270 22.11 -8.13 -19.28
C ASP A 270 23.26 -7.81 -20.24
N ASN A 271 24.00 -8.84 -20.68
CA ASN A 271 25.13 -8.69 -21.57
C ASN A 271 24.80 -9.01 -23.03
N PHE A 272 23.54 -9.27 -23.36
CA PHE A 272 23.13 -9.54 -24.74
C PHE A 272 23.57 -8.37 -25.65
N ASP A 273 24.36 -8.69 -26.67
CA ASP A 273 25.03 -7.69 -27.50
C ASP A 273 24.01 -6.89 -28.31
N ARG A 274 23.91 -5.59 -28.00
CA ARG A 274 22.99 -4.67 -28.65
C ARG A 274 23.16 -4.55 -30.17
N SER A 275 24.32 -4.95 -30.69
CA SER A 275 24.61 -4.93 -32.14
C SER A 275 23.95 -6.07 -32.90
N LEU A 276 23.42 -7.08 -32.19
CA LEU A 276 22.66 -8.17 -32.79
C LEU A 276 21.23 -7.76 -33.18
N PHE A 277 20.72 -6.64 -32.67
CA PHE A 277 19.47 -6.05 -33.14
C PHE A 277 19.71 -5.26 -34.44
N PRO A 278 18.84 -5.35 -35.47
CA PRO A 278 19.07 -4.65 -36.74
C PRO A 278 19.13 -3.14 -36.58
N LEU A 279 18.25 -2.58 -35.75
CA LEU A 279 18.43 -1.26 -35.17
C LEU A 279 19.28 -1.43 -33.92
N THR A 280 20.43 -0.76 -33.85
CA THR A 280 21.28 -0.85 -32.65
C THR A 280 20.52 -0.27 -31.45
N ALA A 281 20.26 -1.13 -30.46
CA ALA A 281 19.59 -0.72 -29.24
C ALA A 281 20.44 0.29 -28.43
N PRO A 282 19.83 1.16 -27.61
CA PRO A 282 20.54 2.13 -26.77
C PRO A 282 21.61 1.52 -25.85
N GLY A 283 21.41 0.29 -25.38
CA GLY A 283 22.36 -0.46 -24.55
C GLY A 283 22.25 -1.96 -24.76
N ASN A 284 23.17 -2.71 -24.16
CA ASN A 284 23.09 -4.17 -24.09
C ASN A 284 21.91 -4.58 -23.20
N GLY A 285 21.52 -5.84 -23.33
CA GLY A 285 20.52 -6.43 -22.46
C GLY A 285 19.24 -6.81 -23.19
N ALA A 286 18.76 -8.02 -22.92
CA ALA A 286 17.54 -8.54 -23.51
C ALA A 286 16.78 -9.47 -22.56
N TRP A 287 15.47 -9.45 -22.69
CA TRP A 287 14.59 -10.49 -22.20
C TRP A 287 14.69 -11.73 -23.09
N ILE A 288 14.67 -12.91 -22.48
CA ILE A 288 14.51 -14.18 -23.19
C ILE A 288 13.02 -14.47 -23.27
N ILE A 289 12.48 -14.57 -24.47
CA ILE A 289 11.06 -14.72 -24.71
C ILE A 289 10.75 -16.10 -25.26
N LYS A 290 9.76 -16.78 -24.66
CA LYS A 290 9.11 -17.97 -25.21
C LYS A 290 7.91 -17.54 -26.06
N ASN A 291 7.90 -17.97 -27.32
CA ASN A 291 6.80 -17.72 -28.25
C ASN A 291 5.85 -18.94 -28.35
N SER A 292 4.78 -18.82 -29.13
CA SER A 292 3.77 -19.85 -29.39
C SER A 292 3.64 -20.21 -30.87
N TRP A 293 4.72 -20.05 -31.64
CA TRP A 293 4.77 -20.34 -33.09
C TRP A 293 5.55 -21.62 -33.43
N GLY A 294 5.71 -22.51 -32.44
CA GLY A 294 6.41 -23.78 -32.57
C GLY A 294 7.94 -23.65 -32.51
N PRO A 295 8.62 -24.80 -32.37
CA PRO A 295 10.07 -24.84 -32.14
C PRO A 295 10.91 -24.50 -33.37
N ASN A 296 10.32 -24.46 -34.56
CA ASN A 296 11.02 -24.16 -35.82
C ASN A 296 11.12 -22.66 -36.10
N TRP A 297 10.50 -21.81 -35.30
CA TRP A 297 10.55 -20.37 -35.43
C TRP A 297 11.56 -19.78 -34.45
N GLY A 298 12.34 -18.77 -34.86
CA GLY A 298 13.37 -18.14 -34.01
C GLY A 298 14.45 -19.14 -33.59
N ASP A 299 14.94 -19.01 -32.36
CA ASP A 299 15.89 -19.93 -31.75
C ASP A 299 15.15 -21.00 -30.94
N GLY A 300 14.71 -22.07 -31.61
CA GLY A 300 14.00 -23.17 -30.95
C GLY A 300 12.61 -22.79 -30.42
N GLY A 301 11.97 -21.76 -31.00
CA GLY A 301 10.72 -21.18 -30.51
C GLY A 301 10.90 -20.03 -29.51
N TYR A 302 12.15 -19.62 -29.26
CA TYR A 302 12.51 -18.50 -28.41
C TYR A 302 13.14 -17.36 -29.22
N PHE A 303 13.20 -16.18 -28.63
CA PHE A 303 13.91 -15.03 -29.18
C PHE A 303 14.30 -14.05 -28.07
N TYR A 304 15.19 -13.13 -28.37
CA TYR A 304 15.65 -12.06 -27.49
C TYR A 304 14.89 -10.77 -27.79
N LEU A 305 14.29 -10.15 -26.78
CA LEU A 305 13.63 -8.86 -26.86
C LEU A 305 14.48 -7.81 -26.15
N SER A 306 14.91 -6.77 -26.84
CA SER A 306 15.67 -5.67 -26.23
C SER A 306 14.93 -5.10 -25.02
N TYR A 307 15.66 -4.79 -23.93
CA TYR A 307 15.09 -4.05 -22.79
C TYR A 307 14.56 -2.67 -23.16
N TYR A 308 15.02 -2.14 -24.30
CA TYR A 308 14.66 -0.82 -24.79
C TYR A 308 13.49 -0.85 -25.78
N ASP A 309 12.91 -2.01 -26.07
CA ASP A 309 11.71 -2.13 -26.89
C ASP A 309 10.57 -1.26 -26.31
N THR A 310 9.82 -0.57 -27.17
CA THR A 310 8.71 0.29 -26.75
C THR A 310 7.75 -0.44 -25.80
N HIS A 311 7.56 -1.74 -25.99
CA HIS A 311 6.60 -2.58 -25.25
C HIS A 311 7.29 -3.56 -24.30
N ALA A 312 8.57 -3.40 -24.00
CA ALA A 312 9.29 -4.27 -23.06
C ALA A 312 8.60 -4.29 -21.68
N GLY A 313 8.03 -5.44 -21.30
CA GLY A 313 7.32 -5.61 -20.02
C GLY A 313 5.90 -5.05 -20.00
N GLU A 314 5.33 -4.69 -21.16
CA GLU A 314 3.93 -4.25 -21.26
C GLU A 314 2.98 -5.36 -20.81
N ALA A 315 1.93 -4.99 -20.09
CA ALA A 315 0.90 -5.90 -19.60
C ALA A 315 1.45 -7.10 -18.79
N ALA A 316 2.58 -6.92 -18.10
CA ALA A 316 3.22 -7.98 -17.33
C ALA A 316 2.26 -8.61 -16.31
N THR A 317 2.03 -9.92 -16.43
CA THR A 317 1.14 -10.66 -15.51
C THR A 317 1.77 -12.00 -15.12
N VAL A 318 1.64 -12.39 -13.85
CA VAL A 318 2.10 -13.70 -13.35
C VAL A 318 0.93 -14.47 -12.77
N PHE A 319 0.81 -15.75 -13.12
CA PHE A 319 -0.21 -16.66 -12.57
C PHE A 319 0.41 -17.57 -11.51
N ASN A 320 0.09 -17.30 -10.25
CA ASN A 320 0.80 -17.82 -9.08
C ASN A 320 -0.10 -18.69 -8.19
N ASN A 321 0.56 -19.41 -7.27
CA ASN A 321 -0.07 -20.11 -6.16
C ASN A 321 -1.21 -21.03 -6.61
N ALA A 322 -1.01 -21.78 -7.68
CA ALA A 322 -1.97 -22.80 -8.07
C ALA A 322 -1.86 -24.01 -7.15
N GLU A 323 -2.99 -24.40 -6.59
CA GLU A 323 -3.09 -25.47 -5.60
C GLU A 323 -3.89 -26.66 -6.16
N ALA A 324 -3.71 -27.83 -5.56
CA ALA A 324 -4.54 -28.99 -5.87
C ALA A 324 -6.02 -28.69 -5.60
N THR A 325 -6.92 -29.24 -6.42
CA THR A 325 -8.37 -28.96 -6.37
C THR A 325 -9.06 -29.46 -5.09
N SER A 326 -8.35 -30.21 -4.24
CA SER A 326 -8.81 -30.58 -2.90
C SER A 326 -8.73 -29.45 -1.87
N ASN A 327 -8.21 -28.27 -2.26
CA ASN A 327 -8.01 -27.15 -1.34
C ASN A 327 -9.31 -26.54 -0.83
N TYR A 328 -10.37 -26.51 -1.64
CA TYR A 328 -11.69 -26.01 -1.26
C TYR A 328 -12.81 -26.88 -1.84
N GLY A 329 -13.93 -26.99 -1.11
CA GLY A 329 -15.06 -27.81 -1.52
C GLY A 329 -16.08 -27.09 -2.40
N ARG A 330 -16.15 -25.75 -2.30
CA ARG A 330 -17.17 -24.93 -2.95
C ARG A 330 -16.70 -23.49 -3.11
N ILE A 331 -17.22 -22.85 -4.16
CA ILE A 331 -17.08 -21.43 -4.46
C ILE A 331 -18.47 -20.78 -4.51
N TYR A 332 -18.62 -19.63 -3.87
CA TYR A 332 -19.75 -18.71 -4.03
C TYR A 332 -19.23 -17.47 -4.77
N GLN A 333 -19.91 -17.07 -5.84
CA GLN A 333 -19.49 -15.97 -6.71
C GLN A 333 -20.68 -15.43 -7.53
N TYR A 334 -20.62 -14.15 -7.90
CA TYR A 334 -21.55 -13.49 -8.83
C TYR A 334 -20.81 -12.85 -10.02
N ASP A 335 -19.51 -13.10 -10.12
CA ASP A 335 -18.57 -12.48 -11.04
C ASP A 335 -17.77 -13.54 -11.84
N PRO A 336 -18.43 -14.40 -12.66
CA PRO A 336 -17.74 -15.44 -13.42
C PRO A 336 -16.79 -14.90 -14.51
N LEU A 337 -17.02 -13.73 -15.08
CA LEU A 337 -16.10 -13.04 -16.00
C LEU A 337 -15.08 -12.17 -15.28
N GLY A 338 -15.15 -12.09 -13.95
CA GLY A 338 -14.18 -11.41 -13.11
C GLY A 338 -14.17 -9.90 -13.34
N ASN A 339 -13.02 -9.28 -13.11
CA ASN A 339 -12.89 -7.83 -13.18
C ASN A 339 -12.97 -7.30 -14.61
N THR A 340 -14.09 -6.65 -14.94
CA THR A 340 -14.33 -5.98 -16.24
C THR A 340 -14.67 -4.49 -16.08
N GLY A 341 -14.67 -4.00 -14.84
CA GLY A 341 -14.94 -2.62 -14.47
C GLY A 341 -14.52 -2.34 -13.02
N SER A 342 -14.66 -1.08 -12.63
CA SER A 342 -14.50 -0.70 -11.24
C SER A 342 -15.35 0.50 -10.89
N ARG A 343 -15.61 0.64 -9.58
CA ARG A 343 -16.38 1.73 -8.99
C ARG A 343 -15.57 2.51 -7.99
N GLY A 344 -15.89 3.78 -7.91
CA GLY A 344 -15.16 4.77 -7.16
C GLY A 344 -16.05 5.64 -6.28
N TYR A 345 -15.46 6.08 -5.18
CA TYR A 345 -16.01 7.12 -4.33
C TYR A 345 -14.94 8.17 -4.07
N THR A 346 -15.30 9.44 -4.14
CA THR A 346 -14.44 10.53 -3.70
C THR A 346 -14.42 10.57 -2.17
N THR A 347 -13.40 9.98 -1.56
CA THR A 347 -13.28 9.88 -0.10
C THR A 347 -11.98 10.48 0.40
N ALA A 348 -12.01 11.09 1.59
CA ALA A 348 -10.84 11.77 2.16
C ALA A 348 -9.67 10.82 2.48
N ASP A 349 -9.97 9.54 2.78
CA ASP A 349 -8.98 8.50 3.07
C ASP A 349 -8.70 7.59 1.86
N GLY A 350 -9.27 7.89 0.68
CA GLY A 350 -9.09 7.11 -0.54
C GLY A 350 -9.66 5.70 -0.46
N SER A 351 -10.57 5.44 0.48
CA SER A 351 -11.15 4.11 0.69
C SER A 351 -12.61 4.00 0.28
N ALA A 352 -13.05 2.78 -0.02
CA ALA A 352 -14.45 2.47 -0.30
C ALA A 352 -14.76 1.01 0.05
N TRP A 353 -16.03 0.69 0.28
CA TRP A 353 -16.47 -0.66 0.65
C TRP A 353 -17.19 -1.33 -0.52
N GLY A 354 -16.81 -2.57 -0.81
CA GLY A 354 -17.58 -3.50 -1.65
C GLY A 354 -18.02 -4.71 -0.84
N ALA A 355 -19.20 -5.25 -1.12
CA ALA A 355 -19.73 -6.40 -0.40
C ALA A 355 -20.61 -7.27 -1.27
N ASN A 356 -20.57 -8.59 -1.02
CA ASN A 356 -21.52 -9.55 -1.59
C ASN A 356 -22.27 -10.28 -0.47
N ILE A 357 -23.58 -10.48 -0.66
CA ILE A 357 -24.42 -11.33 0.19
C ILE A 357 -24.64 -12.66 -0.50
N PHE A 358 -24.27 -13.75 0.17
CA PHE A 358 -24.45 -15.12 -0.29
C PHE A 358 -25.45 -15.88 0.59
N THR A 359 -26.01 -16.96 0.04
CA THR A 359 -26.78 -17.95 0.80
C THR A 359 -25.99 -19.26 0.84
N ALA A 360 -25.64 -19.73 2.03
CA ALA A 360 -24.86 -20.95 2.21
C ALA A 360 -25.63 -22.16 1.67
N ALA A 361 -25.01 -22.91 0.74
CA ALA A 361 -25.64 -24.07 0.12
C ALA A 361 -25.64 -25.31 1.04
N ALA A 362 -24.73 -25.34 2.02
CA ALA A 362 -24.55 -26.44 2.96
C ALA A 362 -24.00 -25.93 4.29
N SER A 363 -24.11 -26.76 5.33
CA SER A 363 -23.45 -26.50 6.61
C SER A 363 -21.96 -26.84 6.50
N GLU A 364 -21.15 -25.83 6.24
CA GLU A 364 -19.71 -25.92 5.99
C GLU A 364 -19.01 -24.71 6.63
N ASN A 365 -17.69 -24.78 6.78
CA ASN A 365 -16.92 -23.62 7.20
C ASN A 365 -16.50 -22.80 5.98
N LEU A 366 -16.70 -21.49 6.04
CA LEU A 366 -16.04 -20.52 5.18
C LEU A 366 -14.58 -20.39 5.62
N THR A 367 -13.66 -20.69 4.72
CA THR A 367 -12.22 -20.79 5.03
C THR A 367 -11.38 -19.79 4.23
N ALA A 368 -11.90 -19.26 3.13
CA ALA A 368 -11.23 -18.21 2.37
C ALA A 368 -12.24 -17.30 1.66
N ILE A 369 -11.75 -16.12 1.27
CA ILE A 369 -12.42 -15.24 0.30
C ILE A 369 -11.45 -14.92 -0.83
N ALA A 370 -11.93 -14.43 -1.95
CA ALA A 370 -11.07 -13.79 -2.94
C ALA A 370 -11.64 -12.48 -3.43
N THR A 371 -10.75 -11.62 -3.89
CA THR A 371 -11.09 -10.34 -4.52
C THR A 371 -9.99 -9.92 -5.48
N TYR A 372 -10.22 -8.80 -6.18
CA TYR A 372 -9.22 -8.13 -7.00
C TYR A 372 -8.70 -6.87 -6.30
N SER A 373 -7.41 -6.63 -6.45
CA SER A 373 -6.79 -5.34 -6.18
C SER A 373 -6.71 -4.54 -7.48
N MET A 374 -7.20 -3.29 -7.45
CA MET A 374 -7.22 -2.41 -8.62
C MET A 374 -5.87 -1.72 -8.88
N SER A 375 -4.99 -1.64 -7.88
CA SER A 375 -3.65 -1.05 -8.03
C SER A 375 -2.70 -1.55 -6.96
N ALA A 376 -1.41 -1.28 -7.13
CA ALA A 376 -0.39 -1.61 -6.15
C ALA A 376 -0.66 -1.01 -4.75
N ASN A 377 -0.13 -1.68 -3.72
CA ASN A 377 -0.24 -1.31 -2.32
C ASN A 377 -1.69 -1.13 -1.80
N THR A 378 -2.61 -1.95 -2.30
CA THR A 378 -4.00 -1.95 -1.82
C THR A 378 -4.08 -2.68 -0.48
N THR A 379 -4.73 -2.05 0.51
CA THR A 379 -5.13 -2.71 1.75
C THR A 379 -6.61 -3.10 1.66
N ALA A 380 -6.92 -4.36 1.95
CA ALA A 380 -8.27 -4.90 2.03
C ALA A 380 -8.60 -5.29 3.48
N GLU A 381 -9.51 -4.56 4.12
CA GLU A 381 -10.04 -4.91 5.44
C GLU A 381 -11.32 -5.71 5.27
N ILE A 382 -11.22 -7.01 5.51
CA ILE A 382 -12.25 -8.03 5.30
C ILE A 382 -13.06 -8.20 6.58
N SER A 383 -14.38 -8.22 6.46
CA SER A 383 -15.32 -8.52 7.54
C SER A 383 -16.35 -9.54 7.05
N ILE A 384 -16.59 -10.58 7.86
CA ILE A 384 -17.56 -11.63 7.57
C ILE A 384 -18.75 -11.51 8.51
N TYR A 385 -19.94 -11.35 7.96
CA TYR A 385 -21.19 -11.27 8.72
C TYR A 385 -22.07 -12.49 8.44
N THR A 386 -22.78 -12.99 9.45
CA THR A 386 -23.83 -14.01 9.28
C THR A 386 -25.19 -13.49 9.74
N ASP A 387 -26.27 -14.12 9.25
CA ASP A 387 -27.65 -13.74 9.57
C ASP A 387 -27.99 -12.31 9.11
N VAL A 388 -27.41 -11.93 7.96
CA VAL A 388 -27.58 -10.60 7.37
C VAL A 388 -28.98 -10.44 6.75
N ALA A 389 -29.53 -9.22 6.87
CA ALA A 389 -30.69 -8.77 6.11
C ALA A 389 -30.37 -8.72 4.61
N ALA A 390 -31.40 -8.81 3.76
CA ALA A 390 -31.25 -8.94 2.31
C ALA A 390 -30.66 -7.69 1.63
N ASP A 391 -30.76 -6.52 2.26
CA ASP A 391 -30.41 -5.20 1.75
C ASP A 391 -29.28 -4.54 2.56
N ASN A 392 -28.70 -5.25 3.53
CA ASN A 392 -27.66 -4.69 4.40
C ASN A 392 -26.57 -5.72 4.71
N PRO A 393 -25.47 -5.75 3.94
CA PRO A 393 -24.39 -6.72 4.11
C PRO A 393 -23.59 -6.55 5.42
N SER A 394 -23.71 -5.41 6.12
CA SER A 394 -23.09 -5.18 7.43
C SER A 394 -24.04 -5.39 8.62
N SER A 395 -25.22 -5.96 8.38
CA SER A 395 -26.18 -6.31 9.45
C SER A 395 -25.84 -7.67 10.09
N GLY A 396 -26.68 -8.16 10.98
CA GLY A 396 -26.51 -9.48 11.59
C GLY A 396 -25.34 -9.56 12.57
N GLN A 397 -24.66 -10.70 12.60
CA GLN A 397 -23.55 -10.99 13.51
C GLN A 397 -22.20 -10.92 12.79
N LEU A 398 -21.29 -10.07 13.27
CA LEU A 398 -19.89 -10.07 12.83
C LEU A 398 -19.19 -11.32 13.38
N ARG A 399 -18.62 -12.14 12.49
CA ARG A 399 -18.01 -13.44 12.84
C ARG A 399 -16.50 -13.44 12.72
N ALA A 400 -15.95 -12.67 11.79
CA ALA A 400 -14.50 -12.56 11.59
C ALA A 400 -14.14 -11.21 10.97
N THR A 401 -12.96 -10.71 11.32
CA THR A 401 -12.30 -9.61 10.64
C THR A 401 -10.85 -9.98 10.34
N GLN A 402 -10.31 -9.46 9.24
CA GLN A 402 -8.92 -9.68 8.85
C GLN A 402 -8.49 -8.58 7.87
N THR A 403 -7.20 -8.24 7.89
CA THR A 403 -6.61 -7.34 6.91
C THR A 403 -5.67 -8.12 5.99
N ALA A 404 -5.76 -7.86 4.69
CA ALA A 404 -4.82 -8.32 3.68
C ALA A 404 -4.19 -7.11 2.97
N ASN A 405 -2.92 -7.23 2.59
CA ASN A 405 -2.22 -6.21 1.83
C ASN A 405 -1.74 -6.81 0.50
N PHE A 406 -1.98 -6.09 -0.59
CA PHE A 406 -1.65 -6.52 -1.94
C PHE A 406 -0.59 -5.59 -2.52
N ALA A 407 0.58 -6.15 -2.82
CA ALA A 407 1.69 -5.39 -3.39
C ALA A 407 1.37 -4.90 -4.81
N TYR A 408 0.64 -5.71 -5.58
CA TYR A 408 0.30 -5.44 -6.97
C TYR A 408 -1.22 -5.47 -7.20
N GLY A 409 -1.68 -4.85 -8.29
CA GLY A 409 -3.02 -5.12 -8.79
C GLY A 409 -3.15 -6.57 -9.26
N GLY A 410 -4.36 -7.12 -9.28
CA GLY A 410 -4.57 -8.52 -9.68
C GLY A 410 -5.58 -9.25 -8.80
N TYR A 411 -5.62 -10.57 -8.90
CA TYR A 411 -6.53 -11.44 -8.15
C TYR A 411 -5.81 -12.10 -6.96
N TYR A 412 -6.48 -12.17 -5.82
CA TYR A 412 -5.95 -12.78 -4.61
C TYR A 412 -7.01 -13.58 -3.86
N THR A 413 -6.66 -14.82 -3.52
CA THR A 413 -7.38 -15.62 -2.52
C THR A 413 -6.74 -15.43 -1.15
N VAL A 414 -7.55 -15.03 -0.18
CA VAL A 414 -7.15 -14.76 1.20
C VAL A 414 -7.77 -15.82 2.11
N ALA A 415 -6.92 -16.69 2.64
CA ALA A 415 -7.32 -17.62 3.70
C ALA A 415 -7.76 -16.83 4.95
N LEU A 416 -8.90 -17.20 5.51
CA LEU A 416 -9.44 -16.61 6.72
C LEU A 416 -8.71 -17.15 7.94
N ASN A 417 -8.22 -16.25 8.79
CA ASN A 417 -7.50 -16.60 10.01
C ASN A 417 -8.38 -17.41 10.98
N THR A 418 -9.67 -17.08 10.99
CA THR A 418 -10.71 -17.77 11.76
C THR A 418 -11.79 -18.25 10.79
N PRO A 419 -11.89 -19.56 10.53
CA PRO A 419 -12.98 -20.10 9.73
C PRO A 419 -14.34 -19.77 10.34
N VAL A 420 -15.31 -19.43 9.50
CA VAL A 420 -16.66 -19.06 9.92
C VAL A 420 -17.61 -20.22 9.64
N SER A 421 -18.15 -20.83 10.69
CA SER A 421 -19.17 -21.88 10.54
C SER A 421 -20.47 -21.31 10.02
N LEU A 422 -20.92 -21.85 8.89
CA LEU A 422 -22.18 -21.55 8.24
C LEU A 422 -23.16 -22.72 8.40
N THR A 423 -24.44 -22.42 8.47
CA THR A 423 -25.50 -23.43 8.35
C THR A 423 -26.16 -23.36 6.98
N ALA A 424 -26.63 -24.50 6.47
CA ALA A 424 -27.34 -24.53 5.20
C ALA A 424 -28.52 -23.53 5.17
N ASN A 425 -28.63 -22.77 4.08
CA ASN A 425 -29.57 -21.66 3.85
C ASN A 425 -29.33 -20.39 4.69
N GLN A 426 -28.25 -20.33 5.47
CA GLN A 426 -27.88 -19.10 6.18
C GLN A 426 -27.39 -18.04 5.19
N LYS A 427 -27.89 -16.81 5.34
CA LYS A 427 -27.30 -15.66 4.64
C LYS A 427 -26.04 -15.20 5.34
N PHE A 428 -25.00 -14.96 4.57
CA PHE A 428 -23.75 -14.40 5.05
C PHE A 428 -23.24 -13.36 4.06
N ALA A 429 -22.49 -12.39 4.55
CA ALA A 429 -21.88 -11.37 3.70
C ALA A 429 -20.37 -11.37 3.87
N VAL A 430 -19.69 -11.13 2.75
CA VAL A 430 -18.27 -10.75 2.74
C VAL A 430 -18.23 -9.26 2.43
N VAL A 431 -17.73 -8.48 3.38
CA VAL A 431 -17.58 -7.03 3.27
C VAL A 431 -16.09 -6.71 3.22
N ILE A 432 -15.65 -5.92 2.25
CA ILE A 432 -14.25 -5.52 2.10
C ILE A 432 -14.18 -4.00 1.99
N LYS A 433 -13.43 -3.37 2.90
CA LYS A 433 -12.97 -1.99 2.73
C LYS A 433 -11.67 -2.01 1.94
N TYR A 434 -11.68 -1.44 0.75
CA TYR A 434 -10.50 -1.23 -0.08
C TYR A 434 -9.92 0.13 0.23
N THR A 435 -8.64 0.19 0.57
CA THR A 435 -7.87 1.43 0.67
C THR A 435 -6.78 1.35 -0.39
N THR A 436 -6.91 2.18 -1.42
CA THR A 436 -6.15 2.03 -2.65
C THR A 436 -5.42 3.34 -2.96
N PRO A 437 -4.09 3.42 -2.75
CA PRO A 437 -3.34 4.64 -3.00
C PRO A 437 -3.47 5.10 -4.46
N ASN A 438 -3.73 6.39 -4.68
CA ASN A 438 -3.76 7.04 -6.00
C ASN A 438 -4.76 6.44 -7.01
N ASN A 439 -5.82 5.78 -6.56
CA ASN A 439 -6.88 5.27 -7.41
C ASN A 439 -8.25 5.63 -6.84
N GLU A 440 -9.02 6.42 -7.58
CA GLU A 440 -10.37 6.83 -7.19
C GLU A 440 -11.43 5.75 -7.45
N TYR A 441 -11.09 4.66 -8.16
CA TYR A 441 -11.96 3.54 -8.50
C TYR A 441 -11.51 2.26 -7.78
N GLN A 442 -11.76 2.21 -6.46
CA GLN A 442 -11.19 1.20 -5.57
C GLN A 442 -11.86 -0.17 -5.67
N ILE A 443 -13.15 -0.22 -6.02
CA ILE A 443 -13.97 -1.44 -5.92
C ILE A 443 -13.97 -2.16 -7.28
N PRO A 444 -13.44 -3.38 -7.38
CA PRO A 444 -13.51 -4.16 -8.62
C PRO A 444 -14.94 -4.63 -8.88
N THR A 445 -15.41 -4.50 -10.12
CA THR A 445 -16.74 -4.96 -10.54
C THR A 445 -16.69 -5.80 -11.81
N GLU A 446 -17.61 -6.76 -11.89
CA GLU A 446 -18.01 -7.36 -13.14
C GLU A 446 -19.20 -6.57 -13.69
N ARG A 447 -19.06 -6.11 -14.94
CA ARG A 447 -20.11 -5.44 -15.69
C ARG A 447 -20.15 -5.87 -17.15
N ALA A 448 -21.28 -5.61 -17.78
CA ALA A 448 -21.43 -5.79 -19.22
C ALA A 448 -20.59 -4.77 -19.99
N VAL A 449 -19.66 -5.26 -20.81
CA VAL A 449 -18.88 -4.44 -21.75
C VAL A 449 -19.10 -5.02 -23.14
N ALA A 450 -19.63 -4.22 -24.05
CA ALA A 450 -19.93 -4.66 -25.42
C ALA A 450 -18.66 -5.17 -26.13
N ASN A 451 -18.76 -6.30 -26.83
CA ASN A 451 -17.66 -6.95 -27.54
C ASN A 451 -16.54 -7.50 -26.63
N TYR A 452 -16.85 -7.73 -25.35
CA TYR A 452 -15.93 -8.32 -24.39
C TYR A 452 -16.69 -9.19 -23.39
N SER A 453 -17.53 -8.61 -22.55
CA SER A 453 -18.25 -9.28 -21.45
C SER A 453 -19.75 -9.01 -21.50
N SER A 454 -20.35 -8.97 -22.69
CA SER A 454 -21.76 -8.56 -22.86
C SER A 454 -22.77 -9.46 -22.12
N SER A 455 -22.37 -10.68 -21.77
CA SER A 455 -23.15 -11.66 -21.01
C SER A 455 -23.10 -11.46 -19.49
N ALA A 456 -22.26 -10.55 -18.97
CA ALA A 456 -22.23 -10.21 -17.55
C ALA A 456 -23.60 -9.69 -17.09
N SER A 457 -24.04 -10.19 -15.93
CA SER A 457 -25.32 -9.82 -15.33
C SER A 457 -25.25 -9.95 -13.82
N ALA A 458 -26.03 -9.13 -13.13
CA ALA A 458 -26.14 -9.10 -11.68
C ALA A 458 -27.61 -8.99 -11.28
N ASN A 459 -27.96 -9.50 -10.09
CA ASN A 459 -29.29 -9.33 -9.53
C ASN A 459 -29.28 -8.36 -8.34
N GLY A 460 -30.40 -7.67 -8.14
CA GLY A 460 -30.61 -6.89 -6.93
C GLY A 460 -30.54 -7.76 -5.67
N GLY A 461 -29.92 -7.23 -4.62
CA GLY A 461 -29.72 -7.91 -3.35
C GLY A 461 -28.46 -8.79 -3.25
N GLU A 462 -27.63 -8.84 -4.29
CA GLU A 462 -26.41 -9.66 -4.34
C GLU A 462 -25.16 -8.86 -4.01
N SER A 463 -24.96 -7.71 -4.65
CA SER A 463 -23.73 -6.92 -4.61
C SER A 463 -23.99 -5.48 -4.20
N PHE A 464 -23.13 -4.95 -3.33
CA PHE A 464 -23.30 -3.64 -2.72
C PHE A 464 -22.00 -2.86 -2.65
N THR A 465 -22.10 -1.54 -2.80
CA THR A 465 -20.97 -0.62 -2.63
C THR A 465 -21.33 0.50 -1.65
N ARG A 466 -20.31 1.11 -1.03
CA ARG A 466 -20.50 2.21 -0.08
C ARG A 466 -19.23 3.07 0.03
N GLY A 467 -19.39 4.39 0.07
CA GLY A 467 -18.30 5.35 0.30
C GLY A 467 -18.07 5.68 1.78
N THR A 468 -16.93 6.31 2.09
CA THR A 468 -16.57 6.79 3.43
C THR A 468 -17.53 7.91 3.88
N GLY A 469 -18.25 7.71 4.98
CA GLY A 469 -19.13 8.72 5.59
C GLY A 469 -20.64 8.52 5.34
N SER A 470 -21.02 7.54 4.51
CA SER A 470 -22.41 7.06 4.43
C SER A 470 -22.57 5.79 5.27
N ASP A 471 -23.76 5.56 5.86
CA ASP A 471 -24.15 4.27 6.47
C ASP A 471 -25.11 3.47 5.58
N ILE A 472 -25.39 3.97 4.38
CA ILE A 472 -26.31 3.38 3.42
C ILE A 472 -25.49 2.62 2.36
N TRP A 473 -25.91 1.37 2.11
CA TRP A 473 -25.37 0.55 1.03
C TRP A 473 -26.09 0.84 -0.28
N TYR A 474 -25.31 0.98 -1.35
CA TYR A 474 -25.79 1.12 -2.72
C TYR A 474 -25.82 -0.27 -3.37
N ASP A 475 -26.99 -0.73 -3.80
CA ASP A 475 -27.18 -2.04 -4.45
C ASP A 475 -26.77 -1.96 -5.94
N SER A 476 -25.50 -2.26 -6.24
CA SER A 476 -24.96 -2.18 -7.60
C SER A 476 -25.60 -3.20 -8.55
N GLY A 477 -26.07 -4.33 -8.01
CA GLY A 477 -26.78 -5.33 -8.81
C GLY A 477 -28.13 -4.82 -9.29
N TYR A 478 -28.88 -4.15 -8.41
CA TYR A 478 -30.19 -3.59 -8.75
C TYR A 478 -30.11 -2.35 -9.67
N TYR A 479 -29.25 -1.39 -9.34
CA TYR A 479 -29.24 -0.11 -10.03
C TYR A 479 -28.43 -0.11 -11.32
N ASP A 480 -27.36 -0.90 -11.39
CA ASP A 480 -26.40 -0.85 -12.49
C ASP A 480 -26.20 -2.17 -13.21
N ASN A 481 -26.78 -3.27 -12.72
CA ASN A 481 -26.51 -4.62 -13.22
C ASN A 481 -25.00 -4.95 -13.15
N GLU A 482 -24.37 -4.64 -12.01
CA GLU A 482 -22.95 -4.92 -11.74
C GLU A 482 -22.75 -5.70 -10.44
N SER A 483 -21.88 -6.72 -10.51
CA SER A 483 -21.46 -7.52 -9.36
C SER A 483 -20.13 -7.02 -8.81
N VAL A 484 -19.99 -6.92 -7.49
CA VAL A 484 -18.65 -6.69 -6.90
C VAL A 484 -17.85 -8.00 -7.03
N CYS A 485 -16.58 -7.89 -7.43
CA CYS A 485 -15.72 -9.06 -7.62
C CYS A 485 -15.24 -9.63 -6.27
N ILE A 486 -16.14 -10.33 -5.58
CA ILE A 486 -15.86 -11.02 -4.32
C ILE A 486 -16.33 -12.47 -4.45
N LYS A 487 -15.43 -13.39 -4.10
CA LYS A 487 -15.69 -14.83 -4.04
C LYS A 487 -15.52 -15.33 -2.62
N ALA A 488 -16.26 -16.37 -2.26
CA ALA A 488 -16.18 -17.01 -0.94
C ALA A 488 -16.00 -18.52 -1.12
N PHE A 489 -15.14 -19.13 -0.29
CA PHE A 489 -14.78 -20.54 -0.42
C PHE A 489 -15.11 -21.31 0.85
N THR A 490 -15.87 -22.38 0.71
CA THR A 490 -16.23 -23.28 1.82
C THR A 490 -15.74 -24.69 1.59
N GLY A 491 -15.54 -25.43 2.69
CA GLY A 491 -14.94 -26.75 2.66
C GLY A 491 -13.46 -26.69 2.27
N GLY A 492 -12.69 -27.75 2.59
CA GLY A 492 -11.26 -27.78 2.28
C GLY A 492 -10.40 -26.82 3.13
N GLN A 493 -9.10 -27.16 3.16
CA GLN A 493 -8.07 -26.89 4.16
C GLN A 493 -8.48 -27.25 5.60
N SER A 494 -7.72 -28.17 6.22
CA SER A 494 -7.74 -28.31 7.68
C SER A 494 -7.44 -26.94 8.25
N VAL A 495 -8.23 -26.48 9.24
CA VAL A 495 -7.99 -25.20 9.92
C VAL A 495 -6.50 -25.12 10.20
N ALA A 496 -5.81 -24.19 9.54
CA ALA A 496 -4.38 -24.04 9.69
C ALA A 496 -4.12 -23.89 11.19
N THR A 497 -3.50 -24.90 11.78
CA THR A 497 -3.28 -24.93 13.22
C THR A 497 -2.02 -24.15 13.48
N LEU A 498 -2.07 -23.25 14.46
CA LEU A 498 -0.89 -22.52 14.90
C LEU A 498 0.14 -23.55 15.38
N THR A 499 1.27 -23.65 14.67
CA THR A 499 2.36 -24.58 15.00
C THR A 499 3.39 -23.92 15.90
N GLY A 500 3.59 -22.61 15.78
CA GLY A 500 4.47 -21.82 16.65
C GLY A 500 4.24 -20.32 16.51
N ILE A 501 4.77 -19.52 17.43
CA ILE A 501 4.77 -18.05 17.36
C ILE A 501 6.17 -17.51 17.57
N GLU A 502 6.48 -16.37 16.97
CA GLU A 502 7.77 -15.68 17.07
C GLU A 502 7.56 -14.18 17.20
N ILE A 503 8.45 -13.51 17.94
CA ILE A 503 8.48 -12.04 17.99
C ILE A 503 9.31 -11.57 16.79
N THR A 504 8.65 -11.01 15.78
CA THR A 504 9.29 -10.51 14.55
C THR A 504 9.60 -9.02 14.63
N SER A 505 8.94 -8.28 15.51
CA SER A 505 9.34 -6.95 15.95
C SER A 505 9.16 -6.82 17.46
N PRO A 506 10.18 -6.40 18.23
CA PRO A 506 10.04 -6.17 19.65
C PRO A 506 9.13 -4.97 19.95
N ALA A 507 8.55 -4.92 21.15
CA ALA A 507 7.82 -3.74 21.61
C ALA A 507 8.73 -2.50 21.61
N ASN A 508 8.18 -1.34 21.28
CA ASN A 508 8.89 -0.06 21.32
C ASN A 508 9.41 0.25 22.73
N LYS A 509 8.66 -0.17 23.76
CA LYS A 509 9.00 0.03 25.17
C LYS A 509 9.46 -1.29 25.81
N LEU A 510 10.77 -1.39 26.06
CA LEU A 510 11.40 -2.52 26.75
C LEU A 510 11.86 -2.17 28.18
N SER A 511 11.72 -0.91 28.60
CA SER A 511 12.07 -0.45 29.94
C SER A 511 10.89 0.24 30.61
N TYR A 512 10.60 -0.14 31.84
CA TYR A 512 9.48 0.34 32.64
C TYR A 512 9.97 0.89 33.99
N GLN A 513 9.23 1.80 34.59
CA GLN A 513 9.39 2.22 35.98
C GLN A 513 8.45 1.43 36.89
N ILE A 514 8.72 1.42 38.20
CA ILE A 514 7.81 0.79 39.18
C ILE A 514 6.41 1.42 39.07
N GLY A 515 5.39 0.58 38.94
CA GLY A 515 3.98 0.99 38.83
C GLY A 515 3.50 1.38 37.41
N GLU A 516 4.36 1.35 36.38
CA GLU A 516 3.90 1.60 35.01
C GLU A 516 3.04 0.47 34.45
N SER A 517 2.15 0.84 33.52
CA SER A 517 1.28 -0.09 32.78
C SER A 517 1.97 -0.65 31.55
N LEU A 518 1.59 -1.85 31.12
CA LEU A 518 2.12 -2.55 29.95
C LEU A 518 1.82 -1.78 28.66
N ASP A 519 2.84 -1.58 27.83
CA ASP A 519 2.74 -0.98 26.49
C ASP A 519 3.16 -2.01 25.44
N LEU A 520 2.22 -2.36 24.56
CA LEU A 520 2.41 -3.34 23.47
C LEU A 520 2.70 -2.67 22.12
N SER A 521 2.81 -1.34 22.06
CA SER A 521 3.08 -0.63 20.81
C SER A 521 4.39 -1.10 20.17
N GLY A 522 4.36 -1.30 18.85
CA GLY A 522 5.49 -1.82 18.07
C GLY A 522 5.76 -3.32 18.19
N LEU A 523 5.13 -4.03 19.15
CA LEU A 523 5.27 -5.48 19.28
C LEU A 523 4.53 -6.17 18.13
N VAL A 524 5.26 -6.92 17.32
CA VAL A 524 4.70 -7.77 16.27
C VAL A 524 5.07 -9.21 16.59
N VAL A 525 4.03 -10.04 16.77
CA VAL A 525 4.17 -11.49 16.91
C VAL A 525 3.61 -12.13 15.67
N THR A 526 4.43 -12.96 15.02
CA THR A 526 4.07 -13.72 13.83
C THR A 526 3.85 -15.18 14.23
N GLY A 527 2.64 -15.69 13.98
CA GLY A 527 2.33 -17.10 14.07
C GLY A 527 2.75 -17.83 12.80
N ARG A 528 3.23 -19.05 12.98
CA ARG A 528 3.53 -20.04 11.94
C ARG A 528 2.47 -21.12 11.99
N TYR A 529 2.06 -21.61 10.84
CA TYR A 529 0.90 -22.48 10.71
C TYR A 529 1.21 -23.81 10.05
N SER A 530 0.34 -24.79 10.24
CA SER A 530 0.53 -26.17 9.74
C SER A 530 0.52 -26.28 8.21
N ASP A 531 -0.02 -25.27 7.53
CA ASP A 531 0.00 -25.11 6.08
C ASP A 531 1.28 -24.41 5.57
N GLY A 532 2.22 -24.08 6.46
CA GLY A 532 3.44 -23.35 6.14
C GLY A 532 3.28 -21.82 6.07
N SER A 533 2.05 -21.31 6.18
CA SER A 533 1.79 -19.86 6.19
C SER A 533 2.30 -19.21 7.48
N THR A 534 2.50 -17.90 7.40
CA THR A 534 2.78 -17.06 8.57
C THR A 534 1.82 -15.88 8.61
N ARG A 535 1.32 -15.52 9.79
CA ARG A 535 0.43 -14.37 9.97
C ARG A 535 0.75 -13.59 11.24
N THR A 536 0.53 -12.29 11.23
CA THR A 536 0.62 -11.47 12.45
C THR A 536 -0.54 -11.80 13.37
N GLU A 537 -0.23 -12.12 14.62
CA GLU A 537 -1.21 -12.40 15.66
C GLU A 537 -1.71 -11.10 16.30
N THR A 538 -3.02 -10.97 16.46
CA THR A 538 -3.60 -9.87 17.22
C THR A 538 -3.35 -10.09 18.71
N LEU A 539 -2.65 -9.15 19.36
CA LEU A 539 -2.34 -9.22 20.78
C LEU A 539 -3.19 -8.25 21.58
N THR A 540 -3.57 -8.70 22.78
CA THR A 540 -4.14 -7.88 23.85
C THR A 540 -3.31 -8.09 25.11
N ALA A 541 -3.53 -7.25 26.14
CA ALA A 541 -2.88 -7.45 27.44
C ALA A 541 -3.14 -8.85 28.04
N ALA A 542 -4.27 -9.48 27.71
CA ALA A 542 -4.61 -10.83 28.17
C ALA A 542 -3.71 -11.93 27.57
N ASN A 543 -3.02 -11.65 26.46
CA ASN A 543 -2.05 -12.58 25.86
C ASN A 543 -0.69 -12.56 26.54
N VAL A 544 -0.43 -11.61 27.45
CA VAL A 544 0.88 -11.39 28.07
C VAL A 544 0.85 -11.78 29.54
N SER A 545 1.80 -12.59 29.95
CA SER A 545 2.03 -12.95 31.36
C SER A 545 3.47 -12.65 31.76
N GLY A 546 3.74 -12.54 33.07
CA GLY A 546 5.07 -12.21 33.59
C GLY A 546 5.42 -10.71 33.61
N PHE A 547 4.48 -9.84 33.18
CA PHE A 547 4.61 -8.40 33.40
C PHE A 547 4.35 -8.07 34.88
N ASP A 548 5.40 -7.63 35.59
CA ASP A 548 5.36 -7.23 36.99
C ASP A 548 6.21 -5.98 37.19
N THR A 549 5.57 -4.83 37.39
CA THR A 549 6.23 -3.55 37.69
C THR A 549 6.21 -3.22 39.19
N THR A 550 5.88 -4.17 40.08
CA THR A 550 5.91 -3.93 41.54
C THR A 550 7.33 -4.02 42.12
N THR A 551 8.24 -4.70 41.42
CA THR A 551 9.62 -4.89 41.84
C THR A 551 10.58 -4.63 40.68
N ALA A 552 11.74 -4.04 40.98
CA ALA A 552 12.78 -3.78 39.99
C ALA A 552 13.43 -5.06 39.45
N GLY A 553 14.15 -4.94 38.33
CA GLY A 553 14.94 -5.99 37.70
C GLY A 553 14.39 -6.43 36.34
N THR A 554 15.10 -7.38 35.73
CA THR A 554 14.70 -7.98 34.45
C THR A 554 13.47 -8.87 34.66
N LYS A 555 12.42 -8.64 33.89
CA LYS A 555 11.20 -9.46 33.86
C LYS A 555 11.10 -10.17 32.54
N THR A 556 10.70 -11.44 32.56
CA THR A 556 10.44 -12.20 31.34
C THR A 556 8.94 -12.16 31.07
N LEU A 557 8.56 -11.54 29.96
CA LEU A 557 7.19 -11.56 29.48
C LEU A 557 7.01 -12.76 28.58
N THR A 558 5.99 -13.55 28.87
CA THR A 558 5.58 -14.69 28.03
C THR A 558 4.32 -14.30 27.28
N ILE A 559 4.43 -14.26 25.95
CA ILE A 559 3.30 -14.08 25.05
C ILE A 559 2.70 -15.45 24.77
N THR A 560 1.38 -15.58 24.95
CA THR A 560 0.63 -16.80 24.65
C THR A 560 -0.46 -16.52 23.62
N VAL A 561 -0.39 -17.23 22.48
CA VAL A 561 -1.41 -17.21 21.44
C VAL A 561 -1.68 -18.66 21.03
N GLY A 562 -2.95 -19.08 21.01
CA GLY A 562 -3.34 -20.44 20.60
C GLY A 562 -2.61 -21.57 21.33
N GLY A 563 -2.24 -21.37 22.61
CA GLY A 563 -1.46 -22.33 23.40
C GLY A 563 0.03 -22.44 23.05
N LYS A 564 0.52 -21.63 22.09
CA LYS A 564 1.95 -21.47 21.79
C LYS A 564 2.50 -20.27 22.53
N THR A 565 3.78 -20.37 22.90
CA THR A 565 4.44 -19.33 23.70
C THR A 565 5.72 -18.86 23.05
N THR A 566 5.97 -17.56 23.14
CA THR A 566 7.28 -16.95 22.91
C THR A 566 7.53 -15.93 24.02
N SER A 567 8.78 -15.55 24.26
CA SER A 567 9.13 -14.67 25.38
C SER A 567 10.17 -13.64 25.00
N TYR A 568 10.05 -12.48 25.64
CA TYR A 568 11.08 -11.45 25.62
C TYR A 568 11.27 -10.87 27.03
N THR A 569 12.38 -10.18 27.22
CA THR A 569 12.70 -9.56 28.50
C THR A 569 12.43 -8.06 28.47
N ILE A 570 11.87 -7.54 29.55
CA ILE A 570 11.83 -6.10 29.85
C ILE A 570 12.67 -5.81 31.09
N THR A 571 13.04 -4.55 31.26
CA THR A 571 13.70 -4.08 32.49
C THR A 571 12.74 -3.19 33.27
N VAL A 572 12.43 -3.56 34.51
CA VAL A 572 11.76 -2.65 35.46
C VAL A 572 12.84 -1.96 36.26
N LYS A 573 12.98 -0.66 36.07
CA LYS A 573 13.90 0.18 36.81
C LYS A 573 13.41 0.31 38.26
N SER A 574 14.35 0.29 39.21
CA SER A 574 14.06 0.63 40.60
C SER A 574 13.45 2.02 40.71
N ALA A 575 12.64 2.26 41.73
CA ALA A 575 12.31 3.63 42.11
C ALA A 575 13.64 4.36 42.33
N ALA A 576 13.89 5.40 41.54
CA ALA A 576 15.16 6.10 41.51
C ALA A 576 15.47 6.67 42.91
N THR A 577 16.59 6.22 43.49
CA THR A 577 17.17 6.78 44.73
C THR A 577 18.54 7.40 44.49
N GLY A 578 19.00 7.50 43.25
CA GLY A 578 20.27 8.14 42.88
C GLY A 578 20.12 9.66 42.72
N GLY A 579 21.06 10.44 43.25
CA GLY A 579 21.20 11.86 42.92
C GLY A 579 21.64 12.04 41.47
N VAL A 580 21.24 13.17 40.84
CA VAL A 580 21.80 13.60 39.56
C VAL A 580 23.06 14.39 39.84
N ASP A 581 24.19 13.93 39.32
CA ASP A 581 25.44 14.66 39.42
C ASP A 581 25.67 15.50 38.16
N VAL A 582 26.06 16.76 38.34
CA VAL A 582 26.55 17.62 37.27
C VAL A 582 28.06 17.77 37.38
N TYR A 583 28.75 17.42 36.30
CA TYR A 583 30.19 17.60 36.13
C TYR A 583 30.44 18.72 35.13
N TYR A 584 31.40 19.61 35.42
CA TYR A 584 31.74 20.70 34.53
C TYR A 584 33.18 21.17 34.69
N ARG A 585 33.75 21.65 33.60
CA ARG A 585 35.08 22.24 33.59
C ARG A 585 35.14 23.43 32.65
N THR A 586 36.07 24.32 32.93
CA THR A 586 36.27 25.55 32.17
C THR A 586 37.68 25.61 31.57
N HIS A 587 37.81 26.27 30.42
CA HIS A 587 39.09 26.59 29.80
C HIS A 587 39.49 28.00 30.23
N ILE A 588 40.60 28.11 30.96
CA ILE A 588 41.07 29.37 31.52
C ILE A 588 42.22 29.91 30.68
N GLN A 589 42.21 31.21 30.41
CA GLN A 589 43.30 31.90 29.72
C GLN A 589 44.67 31.53 30.30
N ASN A 590 45.62 31.17 29.44
CA ASN A 590 47.01 30.81 29.77
C ASN A 590 47.20 29.58 30.67
N VAL A 591 46.12 28.90 31.08
CA VAL A 591 46.18 27.67 31.87
C VAL A 591 45.63 26.47 31.08
N GLY A 592 44.59 26.69 30.27
CA GLY A 592 43.92 25.66 29.48
C GLY A 592 42.74 25.03 30.22
N TRP A 593 42.32 23.84 29.77
CA TRP A 593 41.23 23.07 30.38
C TRP A 593 41.57 22.65 31.81
N GLN A 594 40.67 22.95 32.75
CA GLN A 594 40.78 22.51 34.14
C GLN A 594 40.19 21.12 34.33
N TYR A 595 40.44 20.52 35.51
CA TYR A 595 39.78 19.27 35.93
C TYR A 595 38.27 19.45 36.07
N ASP A 596 37.53 18.34 35.98
CA ASP A 596 36.09 18.34 36.18
C ASP A 596 35.75 18.64 37.64
N CYS A 597 34.95 19.69 37.84
CA CYS A 597 34.31 20.05 39.09
C CYS A 597 32.92 19.42 39.16
N LYS A 598 32.43 19.17 40.36
CA LYS A 598 31.14 18.50 40.58
C LYS A 598 30.23 19.34 41.48
N ASN A 599 28.92 19.36 41.19
CA ASN A 599 27.84 19.83 42.08
C ASN A 599 28.20 21.03 42.99
N GLY A 600 28.16 22.23 42.44
CA GLY A 600 28.37 23.47 43.19
C GLY A 600 29.84 23.80 43.46
N GLU A 601 30.80 22.93 43.13
CA GLU A 601 32.24 23.25 43.18
C GLU A 601 32.61 24.40 42.23
N VAL A 602 33.60 25.21 42.57
CA VAL A 602 33.99 26.34 41.71
C VAL A 602 34.85 25.82 40.54
N SER A 603 34.43 26.06 39.30
CA SER A 603 35.27 25.88 38.12
C SER A 603 35.70 27.24 37.58
N GLY A 604 37.00 27.52 37.59
CA GLY A 604 37.57 28.83 37.24
C GLY A 604 38.46 29.40 38.34
N THR A 605 38.74 30.70 38.28
CA THR A 605 39.48 31.43 39.32
C THR A 605 38.70 32.67 39.76
N SER A 606 38.61 32.94 41.06
CA SER A 606 38.09 34.21 41.58
C SER A 606 39.22 35.10 42.08
N GLY A 607 39.27 36.36 41.64
CA GLY A 607 40.23 37.36 42.17
C GLY A 607 41.64 37.35 41.56
N TYR A 608 41.91 36.45 40.59
CA TYR A 608 43.20 36.38 39.88
C TYR A 608 43.19 37.05 38.50
N GLY A 609 42.01 37.43 37.99
CA GLY A 609 41.89 38.21 36.77
C GLY A 609 41.98 37.42 35.45
N TYR A 610 41.93 36.09 35.49
CA TYR A 610 41.92 35.26 34.28
C TYR A 610 40.50 35.08 33.72
N ARG A 611 40.35 35.16 32.39
CA ARG A 611 39.07 34.91 31.71
C ARG A 611 38.82 33.42 31.50
N LEU A 612 37.55 33.04 31.58
CA LEU A 612 37.06 31.83 30.96
C LEU A 612 36.93 32.03 29.44
N GLU A 613 37.34 31.04 28.67
CA GLU A 613 37.28 31.06 27.19
C GLU A 613 36.31 30.01 26.63
N ALA A 614 36.11 28.90 27.36
CA ALA A 614 35.15 27.85 27.01
C ALA A 614 34.68 27.03 28.24
N ILE A 615 33.60 26.27 28.10
CA ILE A 615 33.03 25.39 29.13
C ILE A 615 32.52 24.07 28.53
N GLN A 616 32.62 23.00 29.31
CA GLN A 616 31.94 21.72 29.09
C GLN A 616 31.14 21.35 30.34
N ILE A 617 29.90 20.87 30.14
CA ILE A 617 29.00 20.44 31.22
C ILE A 617 28.39 19.10 30.84
N GLN A 618 28.25 18.19 31.81
CA GLN A 618 27.64 16.89 31.62
C GLN A 618 26.85 16.48 32.86
N LEU A 619 25.69 15.86 32.66
CA LEU A 619 25.02 15.10 33.71
C LEU A 619 25.50 13.64 33.74
N VAL A 620 25.76 13.16 34.96
CA VAL A 620 25.98 11.74 35.24
C VAL A 620 24.81 11.25 36.07
N GLN A 621 24.00 10.41 35.44
CA GLN A 621 22.81 9.80 36.03
C GLN A 621 22.54 8.46 35.34
N SER A 622 21.97 7.48 36.05
CA SER A 622 21.62 6.16 35.49
C SER A 622 20.12 5.93 35.38
N ASP A 623 19.32 6.72 36.10
CA ASP A 623 17.94 6.37 36.44
C ASP A 623 16.91 7.31 35.77
N TYR A 624 17.35 8.38 35.11
CA TYR A 624 16.54 9.41 34.50
C TYR A 624 16.79 9.53 32.99
N ASP A 625 15.79 9.97 32.22
CA ASP A 625 15.98 10.51 30.87
C ASP A 625 16.19 12.03 30.98
N LEU A 626 17.41 12.38 31.38
CA LEU A 626 17.79 13.74 31.75
C LEU A 626 19.17 14.06 31.14
N GLY A 627 19.22 15.15 30.37
CA GLY A 627 20.42 15.76 29.81
C GLY A 627 20.47 17.26 30.11
N ILE A 628 21.58 17.90 29.72
CA ILE A 628 21.79 19.34 29.90
C ILE A 628 22.07 20.05 28.59
N ALA A 629 21.49 21.23 28.42
CA ALA A 629 21.71 22.12 27.29
C ALA A 629 22.21 23.47 27.78
N TYR A 630 23.24 24.02 27.14
CA TYR A 630 23.84 25.30 27.51
C TYR A 630 24.38 26.07 26.32
N ARG A 631 24.50 27.39 26.47
CA ARG A 631 25.13 28.28 25.50
C ARG A 631 25.82 29.44 26.19
N THR A 632 26.85 29.99 25.56
CA THR A 632 27.66 31.10 26.11
C THR A 632 27.63 32.33 25.22
N HIS A 633 27.64 33.51 25.83
CA HIS A 633 27.89 34.78 25.17
C HIS A 633 29.40 35.03 25.10
N ILE A 634 29.95 35.13 23.89
CA ILE A 634 31.39 35.20 23.63
C ILE A 634 31.75 36.58 23.08
N GLN A 635 32.85 37.15 23.56
CA GLN A 635 33.35 38.43 23.08
C GLN A 635 33.43 38.47 21.55
N ASN A 636 32.91 39.55 20.95
CA ASN A 636 32.89 39.82 19.51
C ASN A 636 32.08 38.82 18.65
N ILE A 637 31.42 37.84 19.26
CA ILE A 637 30.59 36.84 18.56
C ILE A 637 29.13 36.96 19.00
N GLY A 638 28.89 37.16 20.30
CA GLY A 638 27.55 37.15 20.88
C GLY A 638 27.16 35.77 21.39
N TRP A 639 25.86 35.50 21.48
CA TRP A 639 25.33 34.20 21.93
C TRP A 639 25.60 33.10 20.90
N ALA A 640 26.33 32.07 21.33
CA ALA A 640 26.52 30.86 20.53
C ALA A 640 25.24 30.00 20.43
N PRO A 641 25.16 29.05 19.48
CA PRO A 641 24.13 28.01 19.46
C PRO A 641 24.10 27.19 20.77
N TRP A 642 23.01 26.44 20.96
CA TRP A 642 22.90 25.50 22.07
C TRP A 642 23.81 24.29 21.88
N HIS A 643 24.47 23.91 22.95
CA HIS A 643 25.33 22.74 23.09
C HIS A 643 24.77 21.79 24.14
N TYR A 644 25.06 20.50 23.98
CA TYR A 644 24.51 19.43 24.82
C TYR A 644 25.62 18.64 25.51
N ASP A 645 25.28 17.84 26.54
CA ASP A 645 26.18 17.01 27.35
C ASP A 645 27.58 16.74 26.76
N LYS A 646 28.62 17.25 27.44
CA LYS A 646 30.07 17.24 27.10
C LYS A 646 30.50 18.09 25.90
N GLU A 647 29.62 18.68 25.11
CA GLU A 647 30.02 19.53 23.99
C GLU A 647 30.71 20.82 24.46
N ILE A 648 31.60 21.40 23.65
CA ILE A 648 32.31 22.62 24.04
C ILE A 648 31.46 23.84 23.65
N SER A 649 31.14 24.70 24.61
CA SER A 649 30.59 26.05 24.35
C SER A 649 31.65 27.10 24.66
N GLY A 650 32.01 27.93 23.68
CA GLY A 650 33.08 28.92 23.77
C GLY A 650 34.16 28.74 22.71
N THR A 651 35.35 29.28 22.95
CA THR A 651 36.50 29.14 22.04
C THR A 651 37.74 28.66 22.80
N SER A 652 38.53 27.79 22.18
CA SER A 652 39.86 27.41 22.69
C SER A 652 40.92 27.88 21.69
N GLY A 653 41.98 28.53 22.17
CA GLY A 653 43.09 29.03 21.34
C GLY A 653 42.83 30.34 20.58
N LEU A 654 41.62 30.89 20.61
CA LEU A 654 41.28 32.16 19.96
C LEU A 654 41.37 33.38 20.89
N GLY A 655 41.55 33.17 22.19
CA GLY A 655 41.76 34.25 23.16
C GLY A 655 40.51 35.08 23.50
N LEU A 656 39.31 34.62 23.15
CA LEU A 656 38.06 35.35 23.41
C LEU A 656 37.48 34.97 24.78
N ARG A 657 37.00 35.98 25.53
CA ARG A 657 36.35 35.75 26.83
C ARG A 657 34.89 35.32 26.68
N LEU A 658 34.42 34.51 27.62
CA LEU A 658 33.00 34.37 27.93
C LEU A 658 32.55 35.57 28.74
N GLU A 659 31.34 36.07 28.47
CA GLU A 659 30.74 37.23 29.15
C GLU A 659 29.43 36.86 29.87
N ALA A 660 28.69 35.87 29.36
CA ALA A 660 27.48 35.32 29.98
C ALA A 660 27.23 33.86 29.58
N ILE A 661 26.33 33.17 30.29
CA ILE A 661 25.93 31.79 30.05
C ILE A 661 24.44 31.57 30.34
N GLU A 662 23.83 30.62 29.64
CA GLU A 662 22.47 30.13 29.86
C GLU A 662 22.49 28.60 29.90
N ILE A 663 21.80 27.98 30.87
CA ILE A 663 21.82 26.53 31.11
C ILE A 663 20.39 26.05 31.43
N LYS A 664 19.94 24.97 30.79
CA LYS A 664 18.65 24.32 31.05
C LYS A 664 18.75 22.81 30.95
N LEU A 665 17.83 22.11 31.62
CA LEU A 665 17.70 20.66 31.54
C LEU A 665 16.82 20.26 30.34
N VAL A 666 17.11 19.10 29.75
CA VAL A 666 16.39 18.50 28.61
C VAL A 666 16.18 17.00 28.85
N GLY A 667 15.30 16.35 28.08
CA GLY A 667 14.92 14.94 28.26
C GLY A 667 13.54 14.77 28.91
N ALA A 668 12.98 13.57 28.87
CA ALA A 668 11.62 13.30 29.36
C ALA A 668 11.44 13.52 30.87
N ASP A 669 12.54 13.51 31.64
CA ASP A 669 12.53 13.74 33.09
C ASP A 669 12.99 15.16 33.49
N ALA A 670 13.19 16.08 32.53
CA ALA A 670 13.67 17.44 32.80
C ALA A 670 12.75 18.23 33.75
N ASP A 671 11.45 17.95 33.74
CA ASP A 671 10.47 18.61 34.58
C ASP A 671 10.50 18.13 36.04
N LYS A 672 11.30 17.11 36.37
CA LYS A 672 11.51 16.57 37.73
C LYS A 672 12.69 17.22 38.47
N PHE A 673 13.48 18.03 37.79
CA PHE A 673 14.69 18.65 38.33
C PHE A 673 14.74 20.15 38.06
N ASP A 674 15.59 20.83 38.82
CA ASP A 674 15.95 22.22 38.63
C ASP A 674 17.48 22.31 38.51
N VAL A 675 17.98 23.12 37.56
CA VAL A 675 19.40 23.47 37.47
C VAL A 675 19.60 24.91 37.95
N TYR A 676 20.52 25.08 38.89
CA TYR A 676 20.96 26.35 39.47
C TYR A 676 22.39 26.63 39.07
N TYR A 677 22.70 27.86 38.67
CA TYR A 677 24.06 28.26 38.34
C TYR A 677 24.33 29.73 38.60
N ARG A 678 25.56 30.06 38.95
CA ARG A 678 26.03 31.45 39.07
C ARG A 678 27.44 31.59 38.56
N VAL A 679 27.81 32.82 38.22
CA VAL A 679 29.13 33.14 37.67
C VAL A 679 29.83 34.22 38.48
N HIS A 680 31.16 34.17 38.50
CA HIS A 680 32.00 35.25 38.99
C HIS A 680 32.39 36.13 37.81
N CYS A 681 31.94 37.38 37.80
CA CYS A 681 32.16 38.32 36.72
C CYS A 681 33.19 39.39 37.12
N GLN A 682 34.05 39.77 36.17
CA GLN A 682 35.03 40.84 36.37
C GLN A 682 34.36 42.12 36.88
N ASN A 683 35.00 42.78 37.85
CA ASN A 683 34.56 44.03 38.49
C ASN A 683 33.24 43.95 39.28
N ILE A 684 32.58 42.79 39.31
CA ILE A 684 31.34 42.58 40.08
C ILE A 684 31.59 41.57 41.21
N GLY A 685 32.25 40.46 40.90
CA GLY A 685 32.38 39.32 41.82
C GLY A 685 31.35 38.24 41.49
N TRP A 686 31.00 37.43 42.50
CA TRP A 686 29.93 36.43 42.35
C TRP A 686 28.58 37.11 42.16
N MET A 687 27.93 36.81 41.05
CA MET A 687 26.57 37.24 40.74
C MET A 687 25.53 36.33 41.39
N GLY A 688 24.25 36.73 41.33
CA GLY A 688 23.14 35.92 41.80
C GLY A 688 23.02 34.58 41.07
N TRP A 689 22.28 33.65 41.67
CA TRP A 689 21.97 32.36 41.06
C TRP A 689 20.85 32.49 40.01
N GLY A 690 21.15 32.07 38.78
CA GLY A 690 20.17 31.81 37.73
C GLY A 690 19.62 30.38 37.83
N LYS A 691 18.41 30.18 37.29
CA LYS A 691 17.70 28.91 37.29
C LYS A 691 17.08 28.62 35.92
N ASN A 692 17.15 27.36 35.47
CA ASN A 692 16.37 26.81 34.32
C ASN A 692 16.26 27.74 33.09
N GLY A 693 17.38 28.11 32.48
CA GLY A 693 17.42 28.95 31.29
C GLY A 693 17.44 30.45 31.55
N GLN A 694 17.55 30.89 32.81
CA GLN A 694 17.82 32.31 33.11
C GLN A 694 19.26 32.69 32.73
N MET A 695 19.48 33.84 32.10
CA MET A 695 20.85 34.27 31.81
C MET A 695 21.66 34.50 33.09
N ALA A 696 22.96 34.22 33.05
CA ALA A 696 23.90 34.53 34.12
C ALA A 696 25.18 35.19 33.57
N GLY A 697 25.64 36.29 34.17
CA GLY A 697 26.80 37.08 33.70
C GLY A 697 26.41 38.46 33.20
N THR A 698 27.10 38.96 32.16
CA THR A 698 26.84 40.31 31.64
C THR A 698 26.88 40.36 30.12
N SER A 699 26.03 41.18 29.48
CA SER A 699 26.17 41.59 28.08
C SER A 699 26.39 43.11 27.98
N GLY A 700 27.12 43.55 26.96
CA GLY A 700 27.35 44.97 26.69
C GLY A 700 28.41 45.66 27.56
N TYR A 701 28.69 45.14 28.76
CA TYR A 701 29.74 45.65 29.66
C TYR A 701 31.17 45.27 29.25
N GLY A 702 31.32 44.20 28.46
CA GLY A 702 32.63 43.67 28.11
C GLY A 702 33.37 42.99 29.27
N TYR A 703 32.66 42.60 30.33
CA TYR A 703 33.27 41.94 31.48
C TYR A 703 33.42 40.44 31.23
N ARG A 704 34.58 39.89 31.58
CA ARG A 704 34.85 38.46 31.48
C ARG A 704 34.19 37.70 32.64
N LEU A 705 33.75 36.49 32.36
CA LEU A 705 33.55 35.48 33.39
C LEU A 705 34.92 34.96 33.84
N GLU A 706 35.06 34.74 35.14
CA GLU A 706 36.29 34.25 35.78
C GLU A 706 36.07 32.89 36.46
N ALA A 707 34.85 32.59 36.92
CA ALA A 707 34.48 31.29 37.48
C ALA A 707 32.97 31.00 37.38
N ILE A 708 32.57 29.74 37.58
CA ILE A 708 31.18 29.27 37.56
C ILE A 708 30.93 28.19 38.63
N GLN A 709 29.70 28.15 39.16
CA GLN A 709 29.15 27.05 39.95
C GLN A 709 27.84 26.57 39.32
N ILE A 710 27.61 25.25 39.30
CA ILE A 710 26.42 24.62 38.73
C ILE A 710 25.96 23.50 39.66
N GLU A 711 24.67 23.45 39.97
CA GLU A 711 24.07 22.40 40.79
C GLU A 711 22.73 21.97 40.21
N VAL A 712 22.46 20.66 40.22
CA VAL A 712 21.19 20.08 39.79
C VAL A 712 20.53 19.45 41.01
N VAL A 713 19.29 19.84 41.27
CA VAL A 713 18.54 19.37 42.44
C VAL A 713 17.16 18.89 42.03
N PRO A 714 16.54 17.96 42.79
CA PRO A 714 15.14 17.60 42.57
C PRO A 714 14.25 18.85 42.60
N LYS A 715 13.24 18.89 41.74
CA LYS A 715 12.36 20.05 41.65
C LYS A 715 11.61 20.29 42.95
N GLY A 716 11.51 21.55 43.34
CA GLY A 716 10.92 21.95 44.61
C GLY A 716 11.86 21.84 45.81
N THR A 717 13.13 21.50 45.60
CA THR A 717 14.17 21.64 46.63
C THR A 717 14.31 23.13 47.01
N ASN A 718 14.30 23.41 48.31
CA ASN A 718 14.60 24.75 48.84
C ASN A 718 16.08 25.06 48.65
N PHE A 719 16.43 25.62 47.50
CA PHE A 719 17.78 26.03 47.17
C PHE A 719 18.05 27.44 47.75
N SER A 720 19.05 27.57 48.62
CA SER A 720 19.41 28.84 49.24
C SER A 720 20.09 29.75 48.21
N VAL A 721 19.34 30.69 47.64
CA VAL A 721 19.89 31.75 46.77
C VAL A 721 20.14 33.00 47.62
N ASP A 722 21.31 33.64 47.44
CA ASP A 722 21.60 34.94 48.06
C ASP A 722 20.62 35.99 47.48
N ALA A 723 19.64 36.41 48.27
CA ALA A 723 18.38 37.00 47.78
C ALA A 723 18.46 38.44 47.19
N ASN A 724 19.66 39.03 47.06
CA ASN A 724 19.80 40.46 46.76
C ASN A 724 20.68 40.81 45.55
N GLU A 725 21.24 39.83 44.82
CA GLU A 725 22.09 40.11 43.65
C GLU A 725 21.47 39.54 42.36
N PRO A 726 21.42 40.31 41.26
CA PRO A 726 20.92 39.81 39.99
C PRO A 726 21.87 38.76 39.40
N ALA A 727 21.31 37.72 38.77
CA ALA A 727 22.10 36.72 38.04
C ALA A 727 22.71 37.29 36.76
N TYR A 728 22.07 38.29 36.15
CA TYR A 728 22.46 38.88 34.88
C TYR A 728 22.29 40.40 34.83
N LEU A 729 23.21 41.08 34.15
CA LEU A 729 23.14 42.52 33.87
C LEU A 729 23.40 42.80 32.39
N GLU A 730 22.67 43.76 31.84
CA GLU A 730 22.81 44.22 30.46
C GLU A 730 22.81 45.74 30.42
N THR A 731 23.72 46.34 29.65
CA THR A 731 23.63 47.77 29.34
C THR A 731 22.61 47.96 28.22
N ASN A 732 21.73 48.95 28.37
CA ASN A 732 20.86 49.42 27.28
C ASN A 732 21.64 49.94 26.08
#